data_AF-A0A496AVS3-F1
#
_entry.id   AF-A0A496AVS3-F1
#
_cell.length_a   1.000
_cell.length_b   1.000
_cell.length_c   1.000
_cell.angle_alpha   90.00
_cell.angle_beta   90.00
_cell.angle_gamma   90.00
#
_symmetry.space_group_name_H-M   'P 1'
#
loop_
_entity.id
_entity.type
_entity.pdbx_description
1 polymer ?
#
loop_
_entity_poly.entity_id
_entity_poly.type
_entity_poly.pdbx_seq_one_letter_code
_entity_poly.pdbx_strand_id
1 'polypeptide(L)'
;MKTSDFTLIRRTLDGDQSAFTMLVNRYQEWVHTLVWRKVGDFHIAEEITQDVFLKVYKKLSTLKPSDHFRGWLYVIAARHCITWSRKKKLPTTSLDAMSISELEELCYAQYETERDKETTLEYQREIIKRLLQKLPESERTVITLHYLAEMSCEKISEFLGVSPNTIKSRLHRARKRLENQEHLLQEASSIFQVSPTLTENIMREVAQIKPAAPSVSKPWMPWGFSFAATFLIILMIGHGARLLSRFQQPYNLEATSKMTVELIDTTIVRELNRKSDLLTRFGRADATGKDSNSGFQTESPLITTPQTDGKDISTTKPQWVQTKGPGSVSEPGLFLASDKSLYAIAKTGLYRLTEQRDAWTFVSSSGPSREFDPVMAERGDTLYFLTSDELLASTDGGKTVNTLSARPEGHPVALVVTDMAMYLVLRTEVFRSDNFGNQWESIGAVLQSDNAPDVGSPSFRISDAIAMDNMLFVGTSRGLFRFTGAWGKLPVPTRRGINSLAVAENRLYVGTNTGPQNGQNQNPTPAIFYSTNFGDSWTDITPSPYKFLTKIMTTIQVVSIEKMLMVIGPSGILLSYNGGETWTDPGSDPHAFAFGVSPIVVLDENNFYKSDAFEVVRSTDGGITWHPFTTGLVNSHVPSLSVVKNVLYAQTPTEMLKSTDAGESWESVGLGANGSVPLEGAKSKIAAANGVLYANNTGRSGVTLFHLSGASNAFLPVEGVPDFEADTSHIGWRQNRRKAWENGGNIVIAQQLSSADQYNVFGEWRKNGTFAVTDDTVFMEYKHKLFRWRRGETKWHYTGLEDSGYFSFANAYAKELMLAVSGNTIYVGKRDGDLFQSFDNGDTWNDITANLAFPFRYFKDVLFEGGTVYISTDMGVMRSRDGGIWHVLTDVDGNRPVMDRITVDGMAAYGVCNGGVYRLDNETNTWKQIAPELPHTATSFAVNSNTFYIGTQQNGVLRFQRDD
;
A
#
# COMPACT_ATOMS: atom_id res chain seq x y z
N MET A 1 8.54 -49.28 -14.80
CA MET A 1 7.73 -49.20 -16.05
C MET A 1 6.44 -48.45 -15.74
N LYS A 2 6.13 -47.34 -16.43
CA LYS A 2 4.85 -46.62 -16.24
C LYS A 2 3.71 -47.45 -16.84
N THR A 3 2.74 -47.87 -16.02
CA THR A 3 1.55 -48.61 -16.48
C THR A 3 0.74 -47.77 -17.47
N SER A 4 0.46 -48.33 -18.66
CA SER A 4 -0.29 -47.66 -19.73
C SER A 4 -1.70 -47.27 -19.28
N ASP A 5 -2.21 -46.15 -19.78
CA ASP A 5 -3.59 -45.71 -19.54
C ASP A 5 -4.59 -46.81 -19.93
N PHE A 6 -4.31 -47.52 -21.03
CA PHE A 6 -5.05 -48.71 -21.46
C PHE A 6 -5.23 -49.74 -20.33
N THR A 7 -4.13 -50.08 -19.66
CA THR A 7 -4.10 -51.11 -18.61
C THR A 7 -4.84 -50.64 -17.36
N LEU A 8 -4.73 -49.37 -17.00
CA LEU A 8 -5.44 -48.80 -15.84
C LEU A 8 -6.95 -48.71 -16.07
N ILE A 9 -7.37 -48.34 -17.28
CA ILE A 9 -8.78 -48.27 -17.66
C ILE A 9 -9.40 -49.67 -17.61
N ARG A 10 -8.73 -50.68 -18.19
CA ARG A 10 -9.23 -52.07 -18.16
C ARG A 10 -9.40 -52.58 -16.73
N ARG A 11 -8.37 -52.40 -15.88
CA ARG A 11 -8.45 -52.78 -14.46
C ARG A 11 -9.56 -52.05 -13.72
N THR A 12 -9.76 -50.77 -13.99
CA THR A 12 -10.88 -49.99 -13.41
C THR A 12 -12.23 -50.58 -13.80
N LEU A 13 -12.41 -50.96 -15.07
CA LEU A 13 -13.64 -51.59 -15.55
C LEU A 13 -13.84 -53.00 -14.97
N ASP A 14 -12.76 -53.70 -14.64
CA ASP A 14 -12.76 -54.99 -13.96
C ASP A 14 -13.00 -54.85 -12.44
N GLY A 15 -13.24 -53.62 -11.94
CA GLY A 15 -13.60 -53.34 -10.54
C GLY A 15 -12.44 -52.91 -9.64
N ASP A 16 -11.23 -52.75 -10.17
CA ASP A 16 -10.06 -52.32 -9.41
C ASP A 16 -10.06 -50.80 -9.20
N GLN A 17 -10.55 -50.37 -8.04
CA GLN A 17 -10.58 -48.96 -7.66
C GLN A 17 -9.18 -48.34 -7.54
N SER A 18 -8.14 -49.13 -7.21
CA SER A 18 -6.76 -48.63 -7.13
C SER A 18 -6.23 -48.20 -8.51
N ALA A 19 -6.67 -48.89 -9.57
CA ALA A 19 -6.34 -48.51 -10.94
C ALA A 19 -6.98 -47.18 -11.35
N PHE A 20 -8.17 -46.86 -10.80
CA PHE A 20 -8.80 -45.55 -11.01
C PHE A 20 -8.10 -44.45 -10.22
N THR A 21 -7.68 -44.71 -8.98
CA THR A 21 -6.85 -43.79 -8.19
C THR A 21 -5.59 -43.38 -8.96
N MET A 22 -4.94 -44.34 -9.64
CA MET A 22 -3.78 -44.06 -10.48
C MET A 22 -4.11 -43.18 -11.70
N LEU A 23 -5.33 -43.27 -12.26
CA LEU A 23 -5.79 -42.37 -13.33
C LEU A 23 -6.08 -40.97 -12.79
N VAL A 24 -6.73 -40.84 -11.63
CA VAL A 24 -6.99 -39.54 -10.98
C VAL A 24 -5.68 -38.84 -10.67
N ASN A 25 -4.75 -39.52 -9.99
CA ASN A 25 -3.41 -38.98 -9.67
C ASN A 25 -2.64 -38.50 -10.91
N ARG A 26 -2.82 -39.17 -12.05
CA ARG A 26 -2.12 -38.84 -13.29
C ARG A 26 -2.67 -37.60 -13.99
N TYR A 27 -3.95 -37.29 -13.83
CA TYR A 27 -4.65 -36.31 -14.65
C TYR A 27 -5.30 -35.16 -13.87
N GLN A 28 -5.38 -35.23 -12.54
CA GLN A 28 -6.08 -34.24 -11.73
C GLN A 28 -5.53 -32.83 -11.86
N GLU A 29 -4.21 -32.66 -11.89
CA GLU A 29 -3.57 -31.35 -12.08
C GLU A 29 -3.91 -30.73 -13.44
N TRP A 30 -3.93 -31.55 -14.50
CA TRP A 30 -4.23 -31.06 -15.85
C TRP A 30 -5.69 -30.65 -16.00
N VAL A 31 -6.61 -31.42 -15.39
CA VAL A 31 -8.04 -31.12 -15.39
C VAL A 31 -8.31 -29.89 -14.54
N HIS A 32 -7.73 -29.80 -13.34
CA HIS A 32 -7.89 -28.67 -12.43
C HIS A 32 -7.42 -27.37 -13.06
N THR A 33 -6.21 -27.34 -13.62
CA THR A 33 -5.66 -26.15 -14.30
C THR A 33 -6.52 -25.73 -15.51
N LEU A 34 -7.07 -26.69 -16.26
CA LEU A 34 -8.00 -26.40 -17.36
C LEU A 34 -9.33 -25.79 -16.86
N VAL A 35 -9.89 -26.32 -15.78
CA VAL A 35 -11.16 -25.89 -15.19
C VAL A 35 -10.98 -24.50 -14.57
N TRP A 36 -9.93 -24.29 -13.78
CA TRP A 36 -9.59 -22.99 -13.21
C TRP A 36 -9.47 -21.92 -14.28
N ARG A 37 -8.76 -22.21 -15.37
CA ARG A 37 -8.65 -21.32 -16.53
C ARG A 37 -10.01 -20.94 -17.13
N LYS A 38 -11.03 -21.81 -17.05
CA LYS A 38 -12.37 -21.58 -17.62
C LYS A 38 -13.32 -20.89 -16.65
N VAL A 39 -13.15 -21.11 -15.35
CA VAL A 39 -14.09 -20.69 -14.30
C VAL A 39 -13.57 -19.46 -13.53
N GLY A 40 -12.25 -19.32 -13.41
CA GLY A 40 -11.58 -18.15 -12.84
C GLY A 40 -11.53 -18.12 -11.31
N ASP A 41 -12.01 -19.17 -10.66
CA ASP A 41 -12.06 -19.37 -9.20
C ASP A 41 -11.42 -20.72 -8.87
N PHE A 42 -10.49 -20.73 -7.90
CA PHE A 42 -9.66 -21.89 -7.55
C PHE A 42 -10.47 -22.97 -6.80
N HIS A 43 -11.27 -22.59 -5.82
CA HIS A 43 -12.06 -23.53 -5.02
C HIS A 43 -13.19 -24.13 -5.84
N ILE A 44 -13.87 -23.32 -6.66
CA ILE A 44 -14.89 -23.82 -7.58
C ILE A 44 -14.25 -24.73 -8.64
N ALA A 45 -13.01 -24.46 -9.07
CA ALA A 45 -12.31 -25.33 -9.99
C ALA A 45 -12.00 -26.70 -9.39
N GLU A 46 -11.69 -26.76 -8.09
CA GLU A 46 -11.51 -28.01 -7.36
C GLU A 46 -12.80 -28.82 -7.31
N GLU A 47 -13.92 -28.20 -6.94
CA GLU A 47 -15.25 -28.83 -6.90
C GLU A 47 -15.65 -29.39 -8.28
N ILE A 48 -15.51 -28.58 -9.33
CA ILE A 48 -15.82 -29.01 -10.70
C ILE A 48 -14.88 -30.13 -11.15
N THR A 49 -13.62 -30.12 -10.71
CA THR A 49 -12.67 -31.20 -11.02
C THR A 49 -13.11 -32.51 -10.39
N GLN A 50 -13.60 -32.50 -9.15
CA GLN A 50 -14.19 -33.68 -8.51
C GLN A 50 -15.35 -34.23 -9.35
N ASP A 51 -16.30 -33.36 -9.72
CA ASP A 51 -17.44 -33.73 -10.54
C ASP A 51 -17.05 -34.31 -11.91
N VAL A 52 -15.99 -33.76 -12.53
CA VAL A 52 -15.44 -34.29 -13.78
C VAL A 52 -14.97 -35.73 -13.59
N PHE A 53 -14.20 -36.03 -12.55
CA PHE A 53 -13.72 -37.39 -12.31
C PHE A 53 -14.84 -38.36 -11.91
N LEU A 54 -15.87 -37.90 -11.20
CA LEU A 54 -17.06 -38.72 -10.94
C LEU A 54 -17.82 -39.05 -12.23
N LYS A 55 -17.92 -38.10 -13.16
CA LYS A 55 -18.52 -38.35 -14.48
C LYS A 55 -17.67 -39.26 -15.34
N VAL A 56 -16.35 -39.12 -15.27
CA VAL A 56 -15.38 -39.99 -15.94
C VAL A 56 -15.55 -41.42 -15.43
N TYR A 57 -15.60 -41.64 -14.10
CA TYR A 57 -15.83 -42.95 -13.51
C TYR A 57 -17.13 -43.57 -14.01
N LYS A 58 -18.24 -42.84 -13.93
CA LYS A 58 -19.58 -43.30 -14.37
C LYS A 58 -19.65 -43.61 -15.87
N LYS A 59 -18.88 -42.90 -16.70
CA LYS A 59 -18.93 -43.02 -18.17
C LYS A 59 -17.75 -43.79 -18.75
N LEU A 60 -16.85 -44.32 -17.93
CA LEU A 60 -15.60 -44.92 -18.39
C LEU A 60 -15.84 -46.10 -19.35
N SER A 61 -16.92 -46.86 -19.14
CA SER A 61 -17.37 -47.96 -20.01
C SER A 61 -17.80 -47.53 -21.42
N THR A 62 -18.04 -46.23 -21.63
CA THR A 62 -18.46 -45.67 -22.93
C THR A 62 -17.29 -45.19 -23.78
N LEU A 63 -16.07 -45.20 -23.23
CA LEU A 63 -14.85 -44.81 -23.95
C LEU A 63 -14.52 -45.85 -25.04
N LYS A 64 -14.50 -45.41 -26.29
CA LYS A 64 -13.93 -46.16 -27.43
C LYS A 64 -12.54 -45.63 -27.76
N PRO A 65 -11.78 -46.36 -28.60
CA PRO A 65 -10.47 -46.93 -28.23
C PRO A 65 -9.75 -46.18 -27.09
N SER A 66 -9.36 -46.93 -26.08
CA SER A 66 -8.71 -46.49 -24.83
C SER A 66 -7.48 -45.59 -24.98
N ASP A 67 -6.86 -45.53 -26.16
CA ASP A 67 -5.72 -44.65 -26.46
C ASP A 67 -6.12 -43.16 -26.57
N HIS A 68 -7.42 -42.84 -26.63
CA HIS A 68 -7.93 -41.47 -26.71
C HIS A 68 -8.44 -40.91 -25.38
N PHE A 69 -8.11 -41.58 -24.26
CA PHE A 69 -8.59 -41.20 -22.93
C PHE A 69 -8.35 -39.72 -22.58
N ARG A 70 -7.17 -39.18 -22.94
CA ARG A 70 -6.79 -37.78 -22.66
C ARG A 70 -7.72 -36.77 -23.34
N GLY A 71 -7.97 -36.94 -24.63
CA GLY A 71 -8.89 -36.08 -25.38
C GLY A 71 -10.34 -36.25 -24.93
N TRP A 72 -10.76 -37.47 -24.57
CA TRP A 72 -12.09 -37.73 -24.03
C TRP A 72 -12.31 -37.06 -22.66
N LEU A 73 -11.32 -37.12 -21.78
CA LEU A 73 -11.30 -36.43 -20.49
C LEU A 73 -11.40 -34.91 -20.67
N TYR A 74 -10.63 -34.33 -21.60
CA TYR A 74 -10.74 -32.91 -21.96
C TYR A 74 -12.16 -32.52 -22.36
N VAL A 75 -12.80 -33.31 -23.24
CA VAL A 75 -14.17 -33.03 -23.71
C VAL A 75 -15.18 -33.04 -22.56
N ILE A 76 -15.05 -33.98 -21.61
CA ILE A 76 -15.91 -34.03 -20.42
C ILE A 76 -15.70 -32.79 -19.56
N ALA A 77 -14.45 -32.43 -19.26
CA ALA A 77 -14.11 -31.26 -18.44
C ALA A 77 -14.61 -29.96 -19.08
N ALA A 78 -14.37 -29.77 -20.38
CA ALA A 78 -14.77 -28.57 -21.11
C ALA A 78 -16.30 -28.41 -21.18
N ARG A 79 -17.04 -29.50 -21.46
CA ARG A 79 -18.52 -29.49 -21.46
C ARG A 79 -19.06 -29.18 -20.06
N HIS A 80 -18.40 -29.66 -19.02
CA HIS A 80 -18.84 -29.42 -17.66
C HIS A 80 -18.68 -27.95 -17.26
N CYS A 81 -17.56 -27.31 -17.61
CA CYS A 81 -17.34 -25.87 -17.41
C CYS A 81 -18.37 -25.01 -18.15
N ILE A 82 -18.70 -25.37 -19.40
CA ILE A 82 -19.73 -24.66 -20.20
C ILE A 82 -21.11 -24.77 -19.53
N THR A 83 -21.45 -25.97 -19.04
CA THR A 83 -22.73 -26.20 -18.35
C THR A 83 -22.82 -25.38 -17.06
N TRP A 84 -21.74 -25.36 -16.27
CA TRP A 84 -21.64 -24.55 -15.06
C TRP A 84 -21.79 -23.04 -15.37
N SER A 85 -21.07 -22.55 -16.38
CA SER A 85 -21.11 -21.15 -16.79
C SER A 85 -22.49 -20.71 -17.29
N ARG A 86 -23.26 -21.61 -17.91
CA ARG A 86 -24.65 -21.34 -18.36
C ARG A 86 -25.64 -21.27 -17.20
N LYS A 87 -25.47 -22.08 -16.15
CA LYS A 87 -26.34 -22.06 -14.96
C LYS A 87 -26.17 -20.79 -14.13
N LYS A 88 -24.95 -20.22 -14.07
CA LYS A 88 -24.67 -18.95 -13.36
C LYS A 88 -25.24 -17.70 -14.07
N LYS A 89 -25.59 -17.78 -15.36
CA LYS A 89 -26.08 -16.66 -16.19
C LYS A 89 -27.61 -16.48 -16.22
N LEU A 90 -28.39 -17.30 -15.52
CA LEU A 90 -29.85 -17.10 -15.41
C LEU A 90 -30.15 -16.14 -14.23
N PRO A 91 -30.76 -14.97 -14.45
CA PRO A 91 -31.06 -14.02 -13.39
C PRO A 91 -32.38 -14.36 -12.70
N THR A 92 -32.39 -14.36 -11.37
CA THR A 92 -33.61 -14.28 -10.55
C THR A 92 -33.63 -12.98 -9.77
N THR A 93 -34.83 -12.40 -9.77
CA THR A 93 -35.26 -11.04 -9.46
C THR A 93 -34.93 -10.51 -8.05
N SER A 94 -34.77 -9.18 -8.02
CA SER A 94 -34.75 -8.23 -6.89
C SER A 94 -35.76 -8.51 -5.77
N LEU A 95 -35.34 -8.20 -4.53
CA LEU A 95 -36.16 -7.61 -3.47
C LEU A 95 -35.30 -6.65 -2.64
N ASP A 96 -35.62 -5.36 -2.73
CA ASP A 96 -35.22 -4.32 -1.78
C ASP A 96 -35.71 -4.67 -0.37
N ALA A 97 -34.78 -4.81 0.57
CA ALA A 97 -34.92 -4.47 1.99
C ALA A 97 -33.63 -4.83 2.74
N MET A 98 -32.61 -3.97 2.68
CA MET A 98 -31.55 -3.89 3.69
C MET A 98 -30.89 -2.51 3.56
N SER A 99 -30.68 -1.81 4.67
CA SER A 99 -30.13 -0.46 4.62
C SER A 99 -28.64 -0.49 4.26
N ILE A 100 -28.15 0.51 3.52
CA ILE A 100 -26.74 0.61 3.09
C ILE A 100 -25.77 0.59 4.29
N SER A 101 -26.25 1.01 5.47
CA SER A 101 -25.50 0.98 6.74
C SER A 101 -25.26 -0.44 7.29
N GLU A 102 -26.10 -1.43 6.97
CA GLU A 102 -25.90 -2.84 7.37
C GLU A 102 -25.04 -3.61 6.35
N LEU A 103 -24.93 -3.11 5.11
CA LEU A 103 -24.06 -3.65 4.06
C LEU A 103 -22.59 -3.22 4.26
N GLU A 104 -22.34 -2.02 4.77
CA GLU A 104 -20.98 -1.56 5.12
C GLU A 104 -20.40 -2.31 6.33
N GLU A 105 -21.24 -2.70 7.30
CA GLU A 105 -20.82 -3.47 8.48
C GLU A 105 -20.49 -4.93 8.14
N LEU A 106 -21.21 -5.55 7.19
CA LEU A 106 -20.90 -6.88 6.67
C LEU A 106 -19.69 -6.90 5.71
N CYS A 107 -19.50 -5.84 4.91
CA CYS A 107 -18.36 -5.76 4.00
C CYS A 107 -17.02 -5.45 4.69
N TYR A 108 -17.02 -4.81 5.86
CA TYR A 108 -15.79 -4.54 6.61
C TYR A 108 -15.38 -5.71 7.52
N ALA A 109 -16.34 -6.43 8.13
CA ALA A 109 -16.04 -7.60 8.95
C ALA A 109 -15.49 -8.80 8.15
N GLN A 110 -15.92 -8.99 6.89
CA GLN A 110 -15.42 -10.04 6.00
C GLN A 110 -14.06 -9.72 5.34
N TYR A 111 -13.63 -8.45 5.32
CA TYR A 111 -12.33 -8.06 4.73
C TYR A 111 -11.15 -8.41 5.64
N GLU A 112 -11.35 -8.46 6.96
CA GLU A 112 -10.27 -8.71 7.92
C GLU A 112 -10.11 -10.17 8.36
N THR A 113 -11.06 -11.09 8.12
CA THR A 113 -11.08 -12.42 8.77
C THR A 113 -10.46 -13.62 8.02
N GLU A 114 -10.13 -13.53 6.72
CA GLU A 114 -9.67 -14.73 5.95
C GLU A 114 -8.27 -14.59 5.30
N ARG A 115 -7.57 -13.51 5.60
CA ARG A 115 -6.29 -13.11 5.00
C ARG A 115 -5.08 -13.52 5.82
N ASP A 116 -4.23 -14.43 5.35
CA ASP A 116 -2.76 -14.25 5.39
C ASP A 116 -1.95 -15.37 4.68
N LYS A 117 -2.43 -16.63 4.61
CA LYS A 117 -1.84 -17.67 3.72
C LYS A 117 -2.61 -17.84 2.41
N GLU A 118 -3.94 -17.93 2.49
CA GLU A 118 -4.83 -18.09 1.34
C GLU A 118 -4.76 -16.86 0.42
N THR A 119 -4.73 -15.65 1.00
CA THR A 119 -4.83 -14.44 0.20
C THR A 119 -3.56 -13.96 -0.45
N THR A 120 -2.38 -14.39 0.02
CA THR A 120 -1.15 -14.17 -0.73
C THR A 120 -1.18 -15.00 -2.02
N LEU A 121 -1.63 -16.26 -1.91
CA LEU A 121 -1.82 -17.14 -3.06
C LEU A 121 -2.98 -16.67 -3.94
N GLU A 122 -4.12 -16.25 -3.39
CA GLU A 122 -5.25 -15.70 -4.15
C GLU A 122 -4.90 -14.38 -4.83
N TYR A 123 -4.15 -13.50 -4.16
CA TYR A 123 -3.65 -12.26 -4.74
C TYR A 123 -2.67 -12.56 -5.88
N GLN A 124 -1.74 -13.50 -5.70
CA GLN A 124 -0.85 -13.98 -6.77
C GLN A 124 -1.65 -14.63 -7.91
N ARG A 125 -2.65 -15.46 -7.61
CA ARG A 125 -3.56 -16.09 -8.58
C ARG A 125 -4.38 -15.04 -9.34
N GLU A 126 -4.80 -13.97 -8.69
CA GLU A 126 -5.57 -12.87 -9.28
C GLU A 126 -4.67 -11.98 -10.16
N ILE A 127 -3.41 -11.73 -9.77
CA ILE A 127 -2.41 -11.11 -10.64
C ILE A 127 -2.20 -11.95 -11.91
N ILE A 128 -2.02 -13.26 -11.76
CA ILE A 128 -1.82 -14.19 -12.87
C ILE A 128 -3.07 -14.25 -13.75
N LYS A 129 -4.26 -14.26 -13.15
CA LYS A 129 -5.54 -14.22 -13.87
C LYS A 129 -5.69 -12.93 -14.68
N ARG A 130 -5.38 -11.77 -14.11
CA ARG A 130 -5.39 -10.47 -14.83
C ARG A 130 -4.36 -10.44 -15.96
N LEU A 131 -3.17 -11.02 -15.75
CA LEU A 131 -2.15 -11.18 -16.79
C LEU A 131 -2.64 -12.06 -17.95
N LEU A 132 -3.19 -13.22 -17.64
CA LEU A 132 -3.71 -14.17 -18.61
C LEU A 132 -4.94 -13.62 -19.37
N GLN A 133 -5.74 -12.75 -18.75
CA GLN A 133 -6.90 -12.11 -19.38
C GLN A 133 -6.55 -11.23 -20.58
N LYS A 134 -5.31 -10.71 -20.64
CA LYS A 134 -4.79 -9.95 -21.80
C LYS A 134 -4.61 -10.80 -23.06
N LEU A 135 -4.63 -12.13 -22.93
CA LEU A 135 -4.40 -13.05 -24.05
C LEU A 135 -5.71 -13.55 -24.68
N PRO A 136 -5.75 -13.74 -26.02
CA PRO A 136 -6.82 -14.46 -26.70
C PRO A 136 -7.02 -15.86 -26.13
N GLU A 137 -8.26 -16.36 -26.20
CA GLU A 137 -8.69 -17.60 -25.54
C GLU A 137 -7.78 -18.80 -25.85
N SER A 138 -7.39 -18.97 -27.11
CA SER A 138 -6.55 -20.07 -27.58
C SER A 138 -5.10 -19.99 -27.10
N GLU A 139 -4.58 -18.77 -26.91
CA GLU A 139 -3.21 -18.51 -26.46
C GLU A 139 -3.12 -18.67 -24.95
N ARG A 140 -4.11 -18.11 -24.24
CA ARG A 140 -4.29 -18.25 -22.79
C ARG A 140 -4.32 -19.71 -22.34
N THR A 141 -5.05 -20.58 -23.06
CA THR A 141 -5.14 -22.01 -22.71
C THR A 141 -3.79 -22.71 -22.81
N VAL A 142 -3.05 -22.45 -23.90
CA VAL A 142 -1.77 -23.11 -24.16
C VAL A 142 -0.72 -22.66 -23.16
N ILE A 143 -0.63 -21.36 -22.88
CA ILE A 143 0.35 -20.85 -21.93
C ILE A 143 0.05 -21.29 -20.49
N THR A 144 -1.23 -21.36 -20.11
CA THR A 144 -1.66 -21.86 -18.79
C THR A 144 -1.30 -23.32 -18.59
N LEU A 145 -1.59 -24.19 -19.57
CA LEU A 145 -1.23 -25.62 -19.49
C LEU A 145 0.29 -25.84 -19.53
N HIS A 146 1.03 -24.99 -20.23
CA HIS A 146 2.47 -25.12 -20.34
C HIS A 146 3.20 -24.72 -19.05
N TYR A 147 2.85 -23.58 -18.45
CA TYR A 147 3.55 -23.07 -17.26
C TYR A 147 2.93 -23.53 -15.94
N LEU A 148 1.59 -23.61 -15.84
CA LEU A 148 0.92 -23.93 -14.57
C LEU A 148 0.62 -25.42 -14.41
N ALA A 149 0.55 -26.19 -15.50
CA ALA A 149 0.43 -27.65 -15.46
C ALA A 149 1.69 -28.39 -15.96
N GLU A 150 2.78 -27.64 -16.20
CA GLU A 150 4.09 -28.14 -16.64
C GLU A 150 4.03 -29.12 -17.82
N MET A 151 3.05 -28.92 -18.72
CA MET A 151 2.84 -29.82 -19.85
C MET A 151 3.78 -29.47 -21.01
N SER A 152 4.39 -30.49 -21.62
CA SER A 152 5.13 -30.31 -22.88
C SER A 152 4.16 -29.99 -24.02
N CYS A 153 4.66 -29.34 -25.08
CA CYS A 153 3.85 -29.00 -26.25
C CYS A 153 3.17 -30.23 -26.89
N GLU A 154 3.83 -31.39 -26.84
CA GLU A 154 3.35 -32.68 -27.33
C GLU A 154 2.19 -33.19 -26.47
N LYS A 155 2.30 -33.12 -25.14
CA LYS A 155 1.21 -33.49 -24.22
C LYS A 155 0.00 -32.55 -24.35
N ILE A 156 0.25 -31.25 -24.51
CA ILE A 156 -0.83 -30.26 -24.73
C ILE A 156 -1.53 -30.54 -26.06
N SER A 157 -0.78 -30.88 -27.11
CA SER A 157 -1.30 -31.28 -28.42
C SER A 157 -2.24 -32.48 -28.31
N GLU A 158 -1.81 -33.55 -27.62
CA GLU A 158 -2.63 -34.74 -27.38
C GLU A 158 -3.87 -34.45 -26.52
N PHE A 159 -3.73 -33.59 -25.50
CA PHE A 159 -4.81 -33.27 -24.58
C PHE A 159 -5.89 -32.38 -25.23
N LEU A 160 -5.48 -31.40 -26.03
CA LEU A 160 -6.39 -30.47 -26.71
C LEU A 160 -6.86 -30.98 -28.09
N GLY A 161 -6.22 -32.01 -28.65
CA GLY A 161 -6.52 -32.52 -30.00
C GLY A 161 -6.11 -31.57 -31.13
N VAL A 162 -5.01 -30.82 -30.96
CA VAL A 162 -4.53 -29.79 -31.90
C VAL A 162 -3.06 -30.03 -32.23
N SER A 163 -2.62 -29.79 -33.48
CA SER A 163 -1.25 -30.11 -33.91
C SER A 163 -0.14 -29.45 -33.05
N PRO A 164 1.02 -30.13 -32.84
CA PRO A 164 2.13 -29.57 -32.07
C PRO A 164 2.65 -28.22 -32.59
N ASN A 165 2.62 -28.02 -33.91
CA ASN A 165 3.04 -26.77 -34.54
C ASN A 165 2.10 -25.61 -34.19
N THR A 166 0.79 -25.88 -34.14
CA THR A 166 -0.20 -24.89 -33.70
C THR A 166 -0.02 -24.53 -32.22
N ILE A 167 0.32 -25.50 -31.36
CA ILE A 167 0.63 -25.25 -29.94
C ILE A 167 1.87 -24.36 -29.80
N LYS A 168 2.97 -24.70 -30.48
CA LYS A 168 4.21 -23.90 -30.47
C LYS A 168 3.97 -22.46 -30.96
N SER A 169 3.18 -22.29 -32.02
CA SER A 169 2.82 -20.99 -32.56
C SER A 169 1.99 -20.15 -31.57
N ARG A 170 1.00 -20.75 -30.90
CA ARG A 170 0.17 -20.08 -29.88
C ARG A 170 0.98 -19.72 -28.64
N LEU A 171 1.88 -20.60 -28.21
CA LEU A 171 2.77 -20.34 -27.08
C LEU A 171 3.74 -19.19 -27.38
N HIS A 172 4.33 -19.16 -28.58
CA HIS A 172 5.22 -18.08 -28.99
C HIS A 172 4.50 -16.72 -29.05
N ARG A 173 3.27 -16.66 -29.59
CA ARG A 173 2.46 -15.43 -29.59
C ARG A 173 2.05 -15.00 -28.18
N ALA A 174 1.69 -15.96 -27.31
CA ALA A 174 1.36 -15.67 -25.92
C ALA A 174 2.55 -15.03 -25.18
N ARG A 175 3.76 -15.58 -25.33
CA ARG A 175 5.00 -15.02 -24.76
C ARG A 175 5.27 -13.61 -25.29
N LYS A 176 5.19 -13.41 -26.60
CA LYS A 176 5.40 -12.09 -27.22
C LYS A 176 4.42 -11.03 -26.70
N ARG A 177 3.18 -11.39 -26.40
CA ARG A 177 2.16 -10.47 -25.84
C ARG A 177 2.33 -10.19 -24.34
N LEU A 178 3.05 -11.05 -23.61
CA LEU A 178 3.33 -10.86 -22.18
C LEU A 178 4.70 -10.23 -21.90
N GLU A 179 5.58 -10.12 -22.91
CA GLU A 179 6.89 -9.47 -22.87
C GLU A 179 7.69 -9.81 -21.59
N ASN A 180 7.96 -8.81 -20.73
CA ASN A 180 8.77 -8.92 -19.51
C ASN A 180 8.04 -9.58 -18.33
N GLN A 181 6.75 -9.91 -18.47
CA GLN A 181 5.91 -10.47 -17.39
C GLN A 181 5.87 -12.02 -17.41
N GLU A 182 6.59 -12.68 -18.32
CA GLU A 182 6.63 -14.15 -18.44
C GLU A 182 7.19 -14.84 -17.18
N HIS A 183 8.20 -14.25 -16.53
CA HIS A 183 8.85 -14.84 -15.34
C HIS A 183 7.85 -15.10 -14.20
N LEU A 184 6.82 -14.24 -14.06
CA LEU A 184 5.76 -14.38 -13.06
C LEU A 184 4.90 -15.65 -13.28
N LEU A 185 4.82 -16.17 -14.51
CA LEU A 185 4.12 -17.42 -14.81
C LEU A 185 4.99 -18.66 -14.52
N GLN A 186 6.32 -18.53 -14.59
CA GLN A 186 7.25 -19.62 -14.28
C GLN A 186 7.34 -19.86 -12.77
N GLU A 187 7.36 -18.78 -11.98
CA GLU A 187 7.37 -18.84 -10.51
C GLU A 187 6.04 -19.35 -9.94
N ALA A 188 4.96 -19.26 -10.72
CA ALA A 188 3.62 -19.58 -10.30
C ALA A 188 3.26 -21.07 -10.29
N SER A 189 4.05 -21.97 -10.86
CA SER A 189 3.66 -23.40 -10.91
C SER A 189 3.49 -24.01 -9.51
N SER A 190 4.26 -23.53 -8.52
CA SER A 190 4.14 -23.92 -7.11
C SER A 190 2.85 -23.44 -6.42
N ILE A 191 2.22 -22.38 -6.93
CA ILE A 191 1.02 -21.72 -6.37
C ILE A 191 -0.27 -22.46 -6.74
N PHE A 192 -0.25 -23.25 -7.82
CA PHE A 192 -1.41 -23.94 -8.40
C PHE A 192 -1.43 -25.45 -8.14
N GLN A 193 -0.66 -25.94 -7.16
CA GLN A 193 -0.71 -27.34 -6.76
C GLN A 193 -2.12 -27.71 -6.27
N VAL A 194 -2.63 -28.83 -6.80
CA VAL A 194 -3.92 -29.38 -6.42
C VAL A 194 -3.87 -29.84 -4.97
N SER A 195 -4.96 -29.65 -4.22
CA SER A 195 -5.06 -30.09 -2.83
C SER A 195 -4.66 -31.58 -2.68
N PRO A 196 -3.80 -31.94 -1.71
CA PRO A 196 -3.41 -33.34 -1.46
C PRO A 196 -4.62 -34.25 -1.18
N THR A 197 -5.72 -33.68 -0.69
CA THR A 197 -6.94 -34.42 -0.34
C THR A 197 -7.90 -34.60 -1.52
N LEU A 198 -7.65 -33.99 -2.68
CA LEU A 198 -8.56 -34.05 -3.83
C LEU A 198 -8.81 -35.49 -4.30
N THR A 199 -7.74 -36.28 -4.42
CA THR A 199 -7.86 -37.69 -4.82
C THR A 199 -8.65 -38.49 -3.80
N GLU A 200 -8.42 -38.28 -2.51
CA GLU A 200 -9.14 -38.97 -1.44
C GLU A 200 -10.63 -38.62 -1.46
N ASN A 201 -10.97 -37.34 -1.68
CA ASN A 201 -12.35 -36.89 -1.81
C ASN A 201 -13.05 -37.52 -3.03
N ILE A 202 -12.38 -37.54 -4.20
CA ILE A 202 -12.89 -38.21 -5.40
C ILE A 202 -13.10 -39.69 -5.13
N MET A 203 -12.13 -40.37 -4.51
CA MET A 203 -12.22 -41.81 -4.25
C MET A 203 -13.25 -42.15 -3.17
N ARG A 204 -13.47 -41.28 -2.19
CA ARG A 204 -14.53 -41.41 -1.18
C ARG A 204 -15.91 -41.36 -1.83
N GLU A 205 -16.13 -40.43 -2.74
CA GLU A 205 -17.37 -40.33 -3.53
C GLU A 205 -17.52 -41.52 -4.50
N VAL A 206 -16.42 -41.97 -5.14
CA VAL A 206 -16.43 -43.17 -5.98
C VAL A 206 -16.79 -44.43 -5.19
N ALA A 207 -16.32 -44.57 -3.95
CA ALA A 207 -16.66 -45.70 -3.10
C ALA A 207 -18.16 -45.75 -2.71
N GLN A 208 -18.83 -44.59 -2.68
CA GLN A 208 -20.28 -44.49 -2.45
C GLN A 208 -21.11 -44.78 -3.71
N ILE A 209 -20.52 -44.70 -4.90
CA ILE A 209 -21.17 -45.11 -6.14
C ILE A 209 -21.19 -46.64 -6.19
N LYS A 210 -22.37 -47.25 -5.95
CA LYS A 210 -22.55 -48.71 -6.12
C LYS A 210 -21.94 -49.17 -7.45
N PRO A 211 -21.00 -50.13 -7.46
CA PRO A 211 -20.48 -50.63 -8.72
C PRO A 211 -21.62 -51.22 -9.53
N ALA A 212 -21.75 -50.81 -10.79
CA ALA A 212 -22.59 -51.54 -11.73
C ALA A 212 -22.01 -52.97 -11.79
N ALA A 213 -22.77 -53.95 -11.31
CA ALA A 213 -22.33 -55.34 -11.31
C ALA A 213 -21.83 -55.72 -12.71
N PRO A 214 -20.71 -56.46 -12.82
CA PRO A 214 -20.33 -57.02 -14.12
C PRO A 214 -21.51 -57.84 -14.62
N SER A 215 -21.92 -57.62 -15.86
CA SER A 215 -22.97 -58.41 -16.50
C SER A 215 -22.45 -59.85 -16.64
N VAL A 216 -22.63 -60.64 -15.59
CA VAL A 216 -22.47 -62.09 -15.63
C VAL A 216 -23.49 -62.58 -16.64
N SER A 217 -22.98 -63.08 -17.76
CA SER A 217 -23.74 -63.84 -18.75
C SER A 217 -24.51 -64.93 -18.01
N LYS A 218 -25.84 -64.82 -17.97
CA LYS A 218 -26.69 -65.97 -17.62
C LYS A 218 -27.04 -66.75 -18.90
N PRO A 219 -27.16 -68.08 -18.77
CA PRO A 219 -27.02 -69.00 -19.88
C PRO A 219 -28.25 -69.01 -20.78
N TRP A 220 -27.95 -69.29 -22.03
CA TRP A 220 -28.86 -69.52 -23.14
C TRP A 220 -29.79 -70.71 -22.89
N MET A 221 -31.09 -70.54 -23.10
CA MET A 221 -32.02 -71.59 -23.55
C MET A 221 -33.31 -71.00 -24.16
N PRO A 222 -34.02 -71.75 -25.03
CA PRO A 222 -34.55 -71.21 -26.28
C PRO A 222 -36.09 -71.23 -26.41
N TRP A 223 -36.58 -70.24 -27.16
CA TRP A 223 -37.76 -70.20 -28.03
C TRP A 223 -39.13 -70.60 -27.45
N GLY A 224 -40.05 -69.63 -27.42
CA GLY A 224 -41.48 -69.88 -27.29
C GLY A 224 -42.30 -68.59 -27.23
N PHE A 225 -42.85 -68.20 -28.39
CA PHE A 225 -44.04 -67.35 -28.64
C PHE A 225 -44.48 -66.32 -27.57
N SER A 226 -44.59 -65.03 -27.93
CA SER A 226 -45.87 -64.48 -28.42
C SER A 226 -45.84 -62.94 -28.51
N PHE A 227 -46.39 -62.48 -29.62
CA PHE A 227 -46.91 -61.15 -29.98
C PHE A 227 -47.20 -60.16 -28.84
N ALA A 228 -46.62 -58.96 -28.93
CA ALA A 228 -47.31 -57.67 -28.95
C ALA A 228 -46.32 -56.54 -28.58
N ALA A 229 -46.06 -55.63 -29.53
CA ALA A 229 -45.56 -54.24 -29.37
C ALA A 229 -44.57 -53.79 -30.46
N THR A 230 -44.56 -54.41 -31.64
CA THR A 230 -43.79 -53.95 -32.81
C THR A 230 -44.46 -52.81 -33.61
N PHE A 231 -45.39 -52.05 -33.02
CA PHE A 231 -46.13 -51.00 -33.74
C PHE A 231 -45.95 -49.57 -33.22
N LEU A 232 -45.11 -49.31 -32.21
CA LEU A 232 -44.96 -47.97 -31.62
C LEU A 232 -43.57 -47.32 -31.75
N ILE A 233 -42.60 -47.96 -32.41
CA ILE A 233 -41.26 -47.38 -32.63
C ILE A 233 -41.09 -46.80 -34.06
N ILE A 234 -41.94 -47.18 -35.02
CA ILE A 234 -41.91 -46.65 -36.39
C ILE A 234 -42.65 -45.30 -36.51
N LEU A 235 -43.50 -44.93 -35.55
CA LEU A 235 -44.19 -43.63 -35.52
C LEU A 235 -43.39 -42.51 -34.83
N MET A 236 -42.31 -42.83 -34.12
CA MET A 236 -41.39 -41.86 -33.47
C MET A 236 -40.07 -41.67 -34.23
N ILE A 237 -39.97 -42.14 -35.48
CA ILE A 237 -38.85 -41.85 -36.40
C ILE A 237 -39.29 -40.84 -37.50
N GLY A 238 -40.55 -40.41 -37.48
CA GLY A 238 -41.15 -39.53 -38.50
C GLY A 238 -41.08 -38.02 -38.26
N HIS A 239 -40.42 -37.52 -37.20
CA HIS A 239 -40.29 -36.06 -36.94
C HIS A 239 -38.89 -35.61 -36.46
N GLY A 240 -37.86 -36.44 -36.63
CA GLY A 240 -36.46 -36.12 -36.25
C GLY A 240 -35.50 -35.85 -37.42
N ALA A 241 -35.93 -36.02 -38.67
CA ALA A 241 -35.04 -36.03 -39.85
C ALA A 241 -34.96 -34.69 -40.62
N ARG A 242 -35.22 -33.56 -39.96
CA ARG A 242 -35.02 -32.21 -40.54
C ARG A 242 -34.21 -31.22 -39.70
N LEU A 243 -33.75 -31.62 -38.51
CA LEU A 243 -32.88 -30.78 -37.66
C LEU A 243 -31.42 -31.23 -37.61
N LEU A 244 -31.05 -32.33 -38.27
CA LEU A 244 -29.69 -32.87 -38.28
C LEU A 244 -28.82 -32.41 -39.46
N SER A 245 -29.32 -31.55 -40.35
CA SER A 245 -28.55 -31.00 -41.48
C SER A 245 -28.20 -29.51 -41.36
N ARG A 246 -28.46 -28.85 -40.22
CA ARG A 246 -28.13 -27.42 -40.00
C ARG A 246 -27.03 -27.14 -38.98
N PHE A 247 -26.47 -28.14 -38.30
CA PHE A 247 -25.45 -27.92 -37.26
C PHE A 247 -24.21 -28.82 -37.40
N GLN A 248 -23.79 -29.07 -38.64
CA GLN A 248 -22.41 -29.41 -38.95
C GLN A 248 -21.84 -28.36 -39.92
N GLN A 249 -21.50 -27.21 -39.36
CA GLN A 249 -20.49 -26.33 -39.95
C GLN A 249 -19.34 -26.26 -38.93
N PRO A 250 -18.10 -26.62 -39.33
CA PRO A 250 -16.94 -26.42 -38.45
C PRO A 250 -16.72 -24.92 -38.22
N TYR A 251 -16.32 -24.58 -36.99
CA TYR A 251 -15.90 -23.24 -36.59
C TYR A 251 -14.88 -22.66 -37.59
N ASN A 252 -15.18 -21.50 -38.15
CA ASN A 252 -14.28 -20.78 -39.05
C ASN A 252 -13.23 -20.02 -38.21
N LEU A 253 -11.97 -20.47 -38.27
CA LEU A 253 -10.85 -19.92 -37.51
C LEU A 253 -10.02 -18.87 -38.29
N GLU A 254 -10.49 -18.39 -39.45
CA GLU A 254 -9.77 -17.40 -40.28
C GLU A 254 -10.59 -16.13 -40.64
N ALA A 255 -11.56 -15.73 -39.82
CA ALA A 255 -12.31 -14.50 -40.12
C ALA A 255 -11.46 -13.23 -39.89
N THR A 256 -11.04 -12.60 -40.99
CA THR A 256 -10.56 -11.21 -41.03
C THR A 256 -11.75 -10.25 -40.96
N SER A 257 -11.71 -9.30 -40.02
CA SER A 257 -12.71 -8.26 -39.84
C SER A 257 -12.75 -7.32 -41.05
N LYS A 258 -13.78 -7.41 -41.88
CA LYS A 258 -14.17 -6.34 -42.81
C LYS A 258 -15.18 -5.42 -42.12
N MET A 259 -14.79 -4.17 -41.95
CA MET A 259 -15.63 -3.08 -41.44
C MET A 259 -16.75 -2.82 -42.44
N THR A 260 -18.01 -2.98 -42.02
CA THR A 260 -19.19 -2.58 -42.80
C THR A 260 -19.80 -1.39 -42.07
N VAL A 261 -19.66 -0.20 -42.65
CA VAL A 261 -20.34 1.01 -42.20
C VAL A 261 -21.75 0.98 -42.78
N GLU A 262 -22.75 0.81 -41.93
CA GLU A 262 -24.13 1.18 -42.27
C GLU A 262 -24.34 2.64 -41.86
N LEU A 263 -24.43 3.52 -42.87
CA LEU A 263 -25.01 4.85 -42.72
C LEU A 263 -26.50 4.69 -42.46
N ILE A 264 -26.96 5.06 -41.26
CA ILE A 264 -28.37 5.31 -40.99
C ILE A 264 -28.60 6.80 -41.21
N ASP A 265 -29.05 7.15 -42.41
CA ASP A 265 -29.73 8.43 -42.66
C ASP A 265 -31.06 8.40 -41.90
N THR A 266 -31.19 9.23 -40.86
CA THR A 266 -32.50 9.60 -40.34
C THR A 266 -32.63 11.11 -40.38
N THR A 267 -33.40 11.57 -41.36
CA THR A 267 -33.89 12.93 -41.50
C THR A 267 -35.01 13.14 -40.48
N ILE A 268 -34.77 13.97 -39.46
CA ILE A 268 -35.86 14.62 -38.73
C ILE A 268 -35.65 16.13 -38.88
N VAL A 269 -36.32 16.66 -39.89
CA VAL A 269 -36.60 18.09 -40.02
C VAL A 269 -37.71 18.42 -39.04
N ARG A 270 -37.45 19.35 -38.12
CA ARG A 270 -38.51 20.23 -37.60
C ARG A 270 -37.95 21.64 -37.41
N GLU A 271 -38.30 22.45 -38.41
CA GLU A 271 -38.09 23.89 -38.49
C GLU A 271 -38.98 24.70 -37.54
N LEU A 272 -38.52 25.94 -37.31
CA LEU A 272 -39.19 27.14 -36.78
C LEU A 272 -39.52 27.14 -35.26
N ASN A 273 -39.16 28.16 -34.48
CA ASN A 273 -39.17 29.58 -34.82
C ASN A 273 -38.20 30.43 -33.97
N ARG A 274 -37.71 31.48 -34.60
CA ARG A 274 -36.81 32.53 -34.11
C ARG A 274 -37.62 33.72 -33.58
N LYS A 275 -37.20 34.28 -32.44
CA LYS A 275 -37.39 35.69 -31.97
C LYS A 275 -36.43 35.86 -30.78
N SER A 276 -35.35 36.63 -30.82
CA SER A 276 -35.15 38.08 -31.04
C SER A 276 -35.85 38.98 -30.01
N ASP A 277 -35.01 39.83 -29.41
CA ASP A 277 -35.30 41.00 -28.55
C ASP A 277 -35.64 40.65 -27.08
N LEU A 278 -35.02 41.23 -26.05
CA LEU A 278 -34.59 42.62 -25.89
C LEU A 278 -33.31 42.82 -25.05
N LEU A 279 -32.47 43.71 -25.58
CA LEU A 279 -31.54 44.61 -24.89
C LEU A 279 -32.18 45.40 -23.74
N THR A 280 -31.42 45.61 -22.65
CA THR A 280 -31.05 46.94 -22.08
C THR A 280 -30.08 46.75 -20.90
N ARG A 281 -28.78 47.08 -21.07
CA ARG A 281 -28.09 48.36 -20.73
C ARG A 281 -28.00 48.63 -19.22
N PHE A 282 -26.79 48.53 -18.64
CA PHE A 282 -25.72 49.56 -18.50
C PHE A 282 -25.87 50.43 -17.25
N GLY A 283 -24.83 50.40 -16.41
CA GLY A 283 -24.63 51.32 -15.28
C GLY A 283 -23.18 51.21 -14.79
N ARG A 284 -22.27 51.86 -15.52
CA ARG A 284 -20.88 52.10 -15.14
C ARG A 284 -20.83 53.45 -14.43
N ALA A 285 -20.16 53.54 -13.28
CA ALA A 285 -19.62 54.80 -12.77
C ALA A 285 -18.43 54.52 -11.84
N ASP A 286 -17.26 54.90 -12.31
CA ASP A 286 -16.06 55.16 -11.50
C ASP A 286 -16.30 56.34 -10.56
N ALA A 287 -15.71 56.31 -9.35
CA ALA A 287 -14.96 57.43 -8.74
C ALA A 287 -14.61 57.18 -7.25
N THR A 288 -13.31 57.04 -7.00
CA THR A 288 -12.49 57.67 -5.94
C THR A 288 -13.12 58.16 -4.62
N GLY A 289 -12.51 57.77 -3.50
CA GLY A 289 -12.06 58.74 -2.48
C GLY A 289 -12.43 58.49 -1.00
N LYS A 290 -11.39 58.13 -0.22
CA LYS A 290 -11.03 58.60 1.14
C LYS A 290 -11.86 58.23 2.40
N ASP A 291 -11.13 57.60 3.33
CA ASP A 291 -11.05 57.76 4.79
C ASP A 291 -12.27 58.23 5.60
N SER A 292 -12.66 57.41 6.59
CA SER A 292 -12.68 57.85 7.99
C SER A 292 -12.89 56.68 8.98
N ASN A 293 -12.05 56.67 10.01
CA ASN A 293 -12.21 55.93 11.26
C ASN A 293 -13.52 56.33 11.98
N SER A 294 -14.23 55.35 12.54
CA SER A 294 -14.65 55.35 13.96
C SER A 294 -15.33 54.01 14.28
N GLY A 295 -14.90 53.37 15.38
CA GLY A 295 -15.58 52.22 15.92
C GLY A 295 -16.83 52.63 16.69
N PHE A 296 -17.79 51.71 16.82
CA PHE A 296 -18.51 51.46 18.07
C PHE A 296 -19.17 50.08 18.03
N GLN A 297 -19.30 49.56 19.24
CA GLN A 297 -19.66 48.23 19.69
C GLN A 297 -21.19 48.04 19.73
N THR A 298 -21.62 46.78 19.61
CA THR A 298 -22.83 46.16 20.22
C THR A 298 -24.21 46.60 19.71
N GLU A 299 -25.00 45.63 19.20
CA GLU A 299 -26.21 45.08 19.87
C GLU A 299 -27.01 44.16 18.94
N SER A 300 -27.27 42.95 19.44
CA SER A 300 -28.22 41.98 18.89
C SER A 300 -29.66 42.37 19.23
N PRO A 301 -30.67 42.03 18.41
CA PRO A 301 -32.06 41.97 18.87
C PRO A 301 -32.45 40.54 19.28
N LEU A 302 -32.77 40.40 20.57
CA LEU A 302 -33.59 39.36 21.21
C LEU A 302 -35.07 39.58 20.90
N ILE A 303 -35.85 38.51 20.59
CA ILE A 303 -37.25 38.23 21.02
C ILE A 303 -37.48 36.70 20.85
N THR A 304 -37.18 35.88 21.87
CA THR A 304 -38.07 35.23 22.87
C THR A 304 -38.99 34.10 22.39
N THR A 305 -38.65 32.88 22.84
CA THR A 305 -39.52 31.69 22.97
C THR A 305 -40.28 31.72 24.32
N PRO A 306 -41.47 31.09 24.44
CA PRO A 306 -42.12 30.90 25.72
C PRO A 306 -41.52 29.70 26.47
N GLN A 307 -41.29 29.90 27.78
CA GLN A 307 -40.85 28.88 28.72
C GLN A 307 -41.92 27.79 28.91
N THR A 308 -41.48 26.54 28.84
CA THR A 308 -42.06 25.44 29.60
C THR A 308 -40.96 24.89 30.47
N ASP A 309 -41.15 25.03 31.79
CA ASP A 309 -40.32 24.44 32.83
C ASP A 309 -40.32 22.91 32.70
N GLY A 310 -39.27 22.39 32.06
CA GLY A 310 -38.87 21.01 32.07
C GLY A 310 -37.39 20.99 32.39
N LYS A 311 -37.03 20.45 33.55
CA LYS A 311 -35.66 20.32 34.04
C LYS A 311 -34.91 19.28 33.19
N ASP A 312 -34.51 19.64 31.98
CA ASP A 312 -33.61 18.83 31.17
C ASP A 312 -32.17 19.14 31.58
N ILE A 313 -31.66 18.31 32.49
CA ILE A 313 -30.22 18.13 32.65
C ILE A 313 -29.76 17.42 31.38
N SER A 314 -29.41 18.20 30.35
CA SER A 314 -28.67 17.70 29.19
C SER A 314 -27.28 17.28 29.66
N THR A 315 -27.14 16.05 30.15
CA THR A 315 -25.85 15.38 30.27
C THR A 315 -25.29 15.20 28.86
N THR A 316 -24.48 16.16 28.39
CA THR A 316 -23.61 15.95 27.23
C THR A 316 -22.79 14.69 27.51
N LYS A 317 -22.97 13.65 26.69
CA LYS A 317 -22.15 12.43 26.78
C LYS A 317 -20.66 12.85 26.75
N PRO A 318 -19.80 12.33 27.64
CA PRO A 318 -18.38 12.65 27.60
C PRO A 318 -17.81 12.22 26.24
N GLN A 319 -17.14 13.15 25.55
CA GLN A 319 -16.54 12.93 24.24
C GLN A 319 -15.03 12.84 24.34
N TRP A 320 -14.41 12.07 23.45
CA TRP A 320 -12.96 12.05 23.27
C TRP A 320 -12.45 13.45 22.94
N VAL A 321 -11.40 13.88 23.64
CA VAL A 321 -10.74 15.18 23.42
C VAL A 321 -9.41 14.94 22.72
N GLN A 322 -9.24 15.56 21.55
CA GLN A 322 -7.96 15.58 20.85
C GLN A 322 -6.92 16.38 21.66
N THR A 323 -5.76 15.78 21.93
CA THR A 323 -4.66 16.50 22.59
C THR A 323 -3.95 17.43 21.60
N LYS A 324 -3.23 18.44 22.08
CA LYS A 324 -2.55 19.44 21.23
C LYS A 324 -1.22 18.94 20.62
N GLY A 325 -1.14 17.65 20.31
CA GLY A 325 0.08 16.98 19.86
C GLY A 325 0.08 15.49 20.23
N PRO A 326 1.19 14.77 20.05
CA PRO A 326 2.49 15.27 19.57
C PRO A 326 2.47 15.65 18.08
N GLY A 327 3.40 16.52 17.63
CA GLY A 327 3.42 17.07 16.26
C GLY A 327 4.53 16.54 15.37
N SER A 328 4.15 15.83 14.31
CA SER A 328 4.98 15.23 13.27
C SER A 328 4.07 14.81 12.11
N VAL A 329 4.54 15.03 10.89
CA VAL A 329 3.79 14.68 9.69
C VAL A 329 4.77 14.07 8.71
N SER A 330 4.49 12.84 8.26
CA SER A 330 5.36 12.15 7.31
C SER A 330 5.15 12.67 5.89
N GLU A 331 6.24 13.19 5.30
CA GLU A 331 6.33 13.67 3.92
C GLU A 331 5.12 14.54 3.50
N PRO A 332 4.84 15.67 4.19
CA PRO A 332 3.76 16.54 3.76
C PRO A 332 4.07 17.13 2.38
N GLY A 333 3.04 17.33 1.57
CA GLY A 333 3.14 18.28 0.46
C GLY A 333 3.22 19.68 0.98
N LEU A 334 3.98 20.55 0.31
CA LEU A 334 3.97 21.97 0.60
C LEU A 334 3.47 22.72 -0.63
N PHE A 335 2.58 23.68 -0.40
CA PHE A 335 2.03 24.53 -1.45
C PHE A 335 2.02 25.99 -0.98
N LEU A 336 2.59 26.88 -1.80
CA LEU A 336 2.54 28.32 -1.58
C LEU A 336 1.50 28.93 -2.48
N ALA A 337 0.45 29.48 -1.88
CA ALA A 337 -0.55 30.25 -2.60
C ALA A 337 -0.02 31.64 -2.99
N SER A 338 -0.67 32.26 -3.96
CA SER A 338 -0.32 33.56 -4.53
C SER A 338 -0.39 34.71 -3.51
N ASP A 339 -1.25 34.57 -2.51
CA ASP A 339 -1.37 35.47 -1.35
C ASP A 339 -0.29 35.26 -0.28
N LYS A 340 0.69 34.39 -0.53
CA LYS A 340 1.74 33.93 0.38
C LYS A 340 1.24 33.06 1.55
N SER A 341 0.04 32.52 1.47
CA SER A 341 -0.42 31.48 2.39
C SER A 341 0.30 30.16 2.11
N LEU A 342 0.98 29.63 3.13
CA LEU A 342 1.65 28.33 3.05
C LEU A 342 0.73 27.23 3.57
N TYR A 343 0.53 26.20 2.75
CA TYR A 343 -0.24 25.01 3.09
C TYR A 343 0.69 23.81 3.20
N ALA A 344 0.42 22.95 4.19
CA ALA A 344 0.98 21.62 4.29
C ALA A 344 -0.14 20.60 4.19
N ILE A 345 0.02 19.63 3.29
CA ILE A 345 -0.99 18.61 3.03
C ILE A 345 -0.43 17.24 3.37
N ALA A 346 -1.11 16.56 4.27
CA ALA A 346 -0.69 15.30 4.84
C ALA A 346 -1.78 14.25 4.68
N LYS A 347 -1.44 12.98 4.91
CA LYS A 347 -2.45 11.93 5.17
C LYS A 347 -3.42 12.34 6.29
N THR A 348 -2.95 13.18 7.19
CA THR A 348 -3.66 13.54 8.43
C THR A 348 -4.48 14.82 8.30
N GLY A 349 -4.57 15.39 7.09
CA GLY A 349 -5.38 16.56 6.78
C GLY A 349 -4.59 17.70 6.15
N LEU A 350 -5.30 18.79 5.90
CA LEU A 350 -4.75 20.03 5.39
C LEU A 350 -4.43 20.98 6.54
N TYR A 351 -3.25 21.60 6.49
CA TYR A 351 -2.78 22.58 7.45
C TYR A 351 -2.41 23.88 6.75
N ARG A 352 -2.57 25.00 7.44
CA ARG A 352 -2.15 26.32 7.00
C ARG A 352 -1.22 26.95 8.02
N LEU A 353 -0.15 27.57 7.56
CA LEU A 353 0.76 28.35 8.40
C LEU A 353 0.01 29.57 8.96
N THR A 354 0.16 29.82 10.25
CA THR A 354 -0.37 31.02 10.93
C THR A 354 0.18 32.31 10.32
N GLU A 355 -0.56 33.42 10.47
CA GLU A 355 -0.10 34.74 10.04
C GLU A 355 1.19 35.17 10.77
N GLN A 356 1.33 34.79 12.05
CA GLN A 356 2.54 35.00 12.85
C GLN A 356 3.71 34.10 12.42
N ARG A 357 3.45 33.08 11.60
CA ARG A 357 4.42 32.10 11.09
C ARG A 357 5.13 31.30 12.19
N ASP A 358 4.50 31.14 13.34
CA ASP A 358 5.06 30.45 14.52
C ASP A 358 4.46 29.05 14.73
N ALA A 359 3.30 28.77 14.13
CA ALA A 359 2.65 27.46 14.17
C ALA A 359 1.87 27.13 12.89
N TRP A 360 1.55 25.85 12.71
CA TRP A 360 0.57 25.34 11.78
C TRP A 360 -0.82 25.31 12.42
N THR A 361 -1.86 25.51 11.62
CA THR A 361 -3.25 25.36 12.04
C THR A 361 -3.91 24.30 11.19
N PHE A 362 -4.60 23.38 11.84
CA PHE A 362 -5.43 22.40 11.15
C PHE A 362 -6.59 23.11 10.45
N VAL A 363 -6.78 22.82 9.17
CA VAL A 363 -7.83 23.41 8.34
C VAL A 363 -8.99 22.43 8.18
N SER A 364 -8.70 21.20 7.74
CA SER A 364 -9.71 20.18 7.52
C SER A 364 -9.13 18.76 7.47
N SER A 365 -9.96 17.77 7.80
CA SER A 365 -9.64 16.34 7.66
C SER A 365 -9.87 15.84 6.24
N SER A 366 -10.58 16.60 5.41
CA SER A 366 -10.94 16.32 4.01
C SER A 366 -9.76 16.44 3.03
N GLY A 367 -8.54 16.17 3.49
CA GLY A 367 -7.35 16.11 2.63
C GLY A 367 -7.43 14.90 1.68
N PRO A 368 -6.80 14.97 0.50
CA PRO A 368 -6.79 13.86 -0.44
C PRO A 368 -6.09 12.64 0.17
N SER A 369 -6.71 11.46 0.06
CA SER A 369 -6.10 10.19 0.48
C SER A 369 -4.80 9.97 -0.31
N ARG A 370 -3.68 9.94 0.41
CA ARG A 370 -2.36 9.96 -0.23
C ARG A 370 -1.96 8.58 -0.77
N GLU A 371 -2.13 8.38 -2.08
CA GLU A 371 -1.43 7.34 -2.86
C GLU A 371 -0.14 7.85 -3.53
N PHE A 372 -0.04 9.16 -3.81
CA PHE A 372 1.07 9.80 -4.53
C PHE A 372 1.56 11.09 -3.83
N ASP A 373 2.64 11.70 -4.33
CA ASP A 373 3.05 13.03 -3.89
C ASP A 373 1.89 14.02 -4.12
N PRO A 374 1.47 14.76 -3.09
CA PRO A 374 0.32 15.64 -3.18
C PRO A 374 0.58 16.80 -4.14
N VAL A 375 -0.35 17.00 -5.06
CA VAL A 375 -0.28 18.03 -6.08
C VAL A 375 -1.44 19.00 -5.84
N MET A 376 -1.10 20.27 -5.65
CA MET A 376 -2.03 21.37 -5.44
C MET A 376 -1.83 22.45 -6.49
N ALA A 377 -2.91 23.17 -6.78
CA ALA A 377 -2.88 24.35 -7.62
C ALA A 377 -3.90 25.38 -7.14
N GLU A 378 -3.75 26.62 -7.57
CA GLU A 378 -4.63 27.73 -7.23
C GLU A 378 -5.09 28.44 -8.50
N ARG A 379 -6.32 28.94 -8.48
CA ARG A 379 -6.82 29.91 -9.46
C ARG A 379 -7.80 30.87 -8.80
N GLY A 380 -7.43 32.14 -8.71
CA GLY A 380 -8.20 33.11 -7.91
C GLY A 380 -8.30 32.59 -6.48
N ASP A 381 -9.50 32.68 -5.88
CA ASP A 381 -9.72 32.21 -4.51
C ASP A 381 -9.97 30.68 -4.40
N THR A 382 -9.81 29.92 -5.49
CA THR A 382 -10.07 28.47 -5.52
C THR A 382 -8.78 27.67 -5.43
N LEU A 383 -8.70 26.80 -4.43
CA LEU A 383 -7.66 25.78 -4.28
C LEU A 383 -8.12 24.46 -4.89
N TYR A 384 -7.23 23.79 -5.61
CA TYR A 384 -7.45 22.50 -6.24
C TYR A 384 -6.53 21.44 -5.63
N PHE A 385 -7.07 20.24 -5.40
CA PHE A 385 -6.37 19.11 -4.79
C PHE A 385 -6.58 17.86 -5.64
N LEU A 386 -5.55 17.04 -5.81
CA LEU A 386 -5.67 15.75 -6.50
C LEU A 386 -5.68 14.59 -5.50
N THR A 387 -6.65 13.68 -5.63
CA THR A 387 -6.66 12.36 -4.96
C THR A 387 -6.15 11.28 -5.93
N SER A 388 -6.27 10.01 -5.57
CA SER A 388 -6.03 8.85 -6.45
C SER A 388 -6.92 8.84 -7.70
N ASP A 389 -8.12 9.40 -7.61
CA ASP A 389 -9.23 9.21 -8.57
C ASP A 389 -10.00 10.49 -8.91
N GLU A 390 -9.90 11.52 -8.08
CA GLU A 390 -10.70 12.75 -8.17
C GLU A 390 -9.84 14.02 -8.17
N LEU A 391 -10.42 15.08 -8.74
CA LEU A 391 -10.01 16.45 -8.56
C LEU A 391 -11.00 17.11 -7.59
N LEU A 392 -10.48 17.65 -6.49
CA LEU A 392 -11.25 18.36 -5.49
C LEU A 392 -11.01 19.86 -5.60
N ALA A 393 -11.99 20.67 -5.19
CA ALA A 393 -11.91 22.11 -5.17
C ALA A 393 -12.41 22.69 -3.83
N SER A 394 -11.79 23.78 -3.40
CA SER A 394 -12.19 24.55 -2.22
C SER A 394 -12.14 26.05 -2.53
N THR A 395 -13.14 26.79 -2.06
CA THR A 395 -13.26 28.26 -2.24
C THR A 395 -13.12 29.04 -0.93
N ASP A 396 -12.83 28.36 0.17
CA ASP A 396 -12.79 28.93 1.52
C ASP A 396 -11.45 28.65 2.23
N GLY A 397 -10.38 28.49 1.45
CA GLY A 397 -9.03 28.21 1.95
C GLY A 397 -8.85 26.77 2.43
N GLY A 398 -9.62 25.83 1.91
CA GLY A 398 -9.50 24.40 2.22
C GLY A 398 -10.37 23.91 3.38
N LYS A 399 -11.23 24.77 3.96
CA LYS A 399 -12.12 24.38 5.08
C LYS A 399 -13.22 23.44 4.62
N THR A 400 -13.79 23.71 3.44
CA THR A 400 -14.70 22.81 2.75
C THR A 400 -14.09 22.41 1.42
N VAL A 401 -14.05 21.10 1.17
CA VAL A 401 -13.47 20.50 -0.03
C VAL A 401 -14.56 19.68 -0.71
N ASN A 402 -14.84 20.00 -1.97
CA ASN A 402 -15.86 19.33 -2.76
C ASN A 402 -15.23 18.62 -3.95
N THR A 403 -15.71 17.42 -4.27
CA THR A 403 -15.35 16.73 -5.51
C THR A 403 -15.85 17.53 -6.70
N LEU A 404 -14.93 17.91 -7.59
CA LEU A 404 -15.25 18.62 -8.83
C LEU A 404 -15.51 17.63 -9.96
N SER A 405 -14.64 16.63 -10.12
CA SER A 405 -14.72 15.64 -11.19
C SER A 405 -13.79 14.45 -10.94
N ALA A 406 -14.03 13.36 -11.67
CA ALA A 406 -13.03 12.30 -11.81
C ALA A 406 -11.84 12.79 -12.65
N ARG A 407 -10.63 12.32 -12.31
CA ARG A 407 -9.42 12.61 -13.10
C ARG A 407 -8.97 11.40 -13.92
N PRO A 408 -8.22 11.61 -15.01
CA PRO A 408 -7.47 10.55 -15.68
C PRO A 408 -6.57 9.75 -14.73
N GLU A 409 -6.57 8.43 -14.89
CA GLU A 409 -5.75 7.51 -14.10
C GLU A 409 -4.25 7.66 -14.40
N GLY A 410 -3.43 7.50 -13.37
CA GLY A 410 -1.97 7.50 -13.46
C GLY A 410 -1.31 8.34 -12.37
N HIS A 411 0.02 8.26 -12.29
CA HIS A 411 0.80 8.97 -11.28
C HIS A 411 0.90 10.46 -11.64
N PRO A 412 0.32 11.37 -10.85
CA PRO A 412 0.41 12.80 -11.10
C PRO A 412 1.84 13.30 -10.91
N VAL A 413 2.23 14.30 -11.70
CA VAL A 413 3.50 15.01 -11.61
C VAL A 413 3.23 16.48 -11.26
N ALA A 414 2.29 17.11 -11.95
CA ALA A 414 1.90 18.49 -11.70
C ALA A 414 0.45 18.75 -12.10
N LEU A 415 -0.17 19.73 -11.45
CA LEU A 415 -1.44 20.34 -11.82
C LEU A 415 -1.13 21.80 -12.11
N VAL A 416 -1.21 22.18 -13.39
CA VAL A 416 -0.84 23.52 -13.83
C VAL A 416 -2.11 24.23 -14.26
N VAL A 417 -2.43 25.35 -13.62
CA VAL A 417 -3.61 26.16 -13.94
C VAL A 417 -3.15 27.47 -14.55
N THR A 418 -3.69 27.80 -15.73
CA THR A 418 -3.44 29.06 -16.43
C THR A 418 -4.75 29.83 -16.59
N ASP A 419 -4.70 31.03 -17.16
CA ASP A 419 -5.92 31.79 -17.44
C ASP A 419 -6.81 31.10 -18.48
N MET A 420 -6.20 30.32 -19.38
CA MET A 420 -6.87 29.69 -20.52
C MET A 420 -7.37 28.27 -20.22
N ALA A 421 -6.62 27.48 -19.47
CA ALA A 421 -6.92 26.07 -19.26
C ALA A 421 -6.25 25.52 -18.00
N MET A 422 -6.71 24.33 -17.59
CA MET A 422 -6.07 23.51 -16.57
C MET A 422 -5.37 22.32 -17.23
N TYR A 423 -4.19 21.96 -16.74
CA TYR A 423 -3.40 20.84 -17.26
C TYR A 423 -3.08 19.87 -16.14
N LEU A 424 -3.48 18.61 -16.33
CA LEU A 424 -3.07 17.50 -15.47
C LEU A 424 -1.92 16.78 -16.16
N VAL A 425 -0.75 16.87 -15.55
CA VAL A 425 0.48 16.26 -16.06
C VAL A 425 0.72 14.99 -15.27
N LEU A 426 0.59 13.85 -15.95
CA LEU A 426 0.91 12.54 -15.41
C LEU A 426 2.33 12.15 -15.82
N ARG A 427 2.90 11.14 -15.15
CA ARG A 427 4.24 10.64 -15.46
C ARG A 427 4.41 10.18 -16.92
N THR A 428 3.32 9.83 -17.59
CA THR A 428 3.33 9.26 -18.95
C THR A 428 2.52 10.07 -19.97
N GLU A 429 1.66 10.99 -19.55
CA GLU A 429 0.67 11.63 -20.42
C GLU A 429 0.34 13.04 -19.91
N VAL A 430 -0.12 13.92 -20.80
CA VAL A 430 -0.60 15.27 -20.44
C VAL A 430 -2.06 15.41 -20.86
N PHE A 431 -2.90 15.83 -19.93
CA PHE A 431 -4.30 16.12 -20.17
C PHE A 431 -4.57 17.62 -20.02
N ARG A 432 -5.44 18.14 -20.87
CA ARG A 432 -5.90 19.52 -20.85
C ARG A 432 -7.39 19.56 -20.55
N SER A 433 -7.80 20.58 -19.80
CA SER A 433 -9.18 20.88 -19.49
C SER A 433 -9.47 22.35 -19.75
N ASP A 434 -10.33 22.63 -20.74
CA ASP A 434 -10.78 24.00 -21.05
C ASP A 434 -11.94 24.46 -20.14
N ASN A 435 -12.51 23.53 -19.37
CA ASN A 435 -13.55 23.79 -18.37
C ASN A 435 -13.03 23.57 -16.94
N PHE A 436 -11.73 23.79 -16.73
CA PHE A 436 -11.05 23.84 -15.43
C PHE A 436 -11.30 22.63 -14.53
N GLY A 437 -11.14 21.44 -15.11
CA GLY A 437 -11.17 20.16 -14.42
C GLY A 437 -12.43 19.34 -14.67
N ASN A 438 -13.52 19.92 -15.17
CA ASN A 438 -14.78 19.18 -15.37
C ASN A 438 -14.68 18.09 -16.44
N GLN A 439 -13.85 18.29 -17.46
CA GLN A 439 -13.55 17.32 -18.51
C GLN A 439 -12.09 17.39 -18.92
N TRP A 440 -11.53 16.25 -19.33
CA TRP A 440 -10.12 16.11 -19.68
C TRP A 440 -9.95 15.54 -21.08
N GLU A 441 -9.09 16.18 -21.87
CA GLU A 441 -8.67 15.74 -23.19
C GLU A 441 -7.18 15.39 -23.17
N SER A 442 -6.80 14.21 -23.69
CA SER A 442 -5.40 13.84 -23.81
C SER A 442 -4.74 14.65 -24.93
N ILE A 443 -3.69 15.40 -24.60
CA ILE A 443 -2.89 16.16 -25.56
C ILE A 443 -1.45 15.62 -25.66
N GLY A 444 -1.04 14.71 -24.77
CA GLY A 444 0.36 14.26 -24.62
C GLY A 444 0.79 13.10 -25.54
N ALA A 445 -0.12 12.41 -26.22
CA ALA A 445 0.20 11.18 -26.95
C ALA A 445 1.31 11.35 -28.01
N VAL A 446 1.41 12.56 -28.59
CA VAL A 446 2.46 12.91 -29.57
C VAL A 446 3.86 12.90 -28.96
N LEU A 447 4.00 13.23 -27.68
CA LEU A 447 5.28 13.20 -26.94
C LEU A 447 5.86 11.78 -26.84
N GLN A 448 5.00 10.77 -26.98
CA GLN A 448 5.35 9.35 -26.88
C GLN A 448 5.80 8.75 -28.23
N SER A 449 5.36 9.30 -29.37
CA SER A 449 5.48 8.70 -30.71
C SER A 449 6.93 8.47 -31.23
N ASP A 450 7.12 7.39 -32.00
CA ASP A 450 8.40 6.84 -32.49
C ASP A 450 9.20 7.73 -33.47
N ASN A 451 8.68 8.91 -33.84
CA ASN A 451 9.38 9.86 -34.72
C ASN A 451 10.39 10.78 -33.99
N ALA A 452 10.63 10.54 -32.69
CA ALA A 452 11.70 11.20 -31.95
C ALA A 452 13.03 10.42 -32.11
N PRO A 453 14.16 11.08 -32.45
CA PRO A 453 15.41 10.38 -32.73
C PRO A 453 16.02 9.81 -31.44
N ASP A 454 15.83 8.51 -31.22
CA ASP A 454 16.76 7.53 -30.61
C ASP A 454 15.96 6.29 -30.18
N VAL A 455 15.81 5.34 -31.12
CA VAL A 455 15.16 4.05 -30.88
C VAL A 455 16.12 3.15 -30.09
N GLY A 456 15.84 2.97 -28.80
CA GLY A 456 16.58 2.07 -27.92
C GLY A 456 16.39 2.24 -26.41
N SER A 457 15.62 3.23 -25.92
CA SER A 457 15.45 3.45 -24.47
C SER A 457 14.01 3.17 -23.98
N PRO A 458 13.81 2.27 -22.99
CA PRO A 458 12.50 1.75 -22.59
C PRO A 458 11.69 2.61 -21.59
N SER A 459 11.88 3.94 -21.51
CA SER A 459 11.29 4.75 -20.41
C SER A 459 11.00 6.21 -20.76
N PHE A 460 9.95 6.47 -21.56
CA PHE A 460 9.39 7.84 -21.60
C PHE A 460 8.81 8.18 -20.21
N ARG A 461 9.28 9.29 -19.63
CA ARG A 461 8.78 9.81 -18.35
C ARG A 461 8.75 11.33 -18.40
N ILE A 462 7.68 11.89 -17.89
CA ILE A 462 7.56 13.31 -17.53
C ILE A 462 8.10 13.48 -16.11
N SER A 463 9.02 14.43 -15.94
CA SER A 463 9.69 14.71 -14.67
C SER A 463 9.07 15.91 -13.95
N ASP A 464 8.70 16.94 -14.72
CA ASP A 464 8.23 18.22 -14.19
C ASP A 464 7.44 19.01 -15.25
N ALA A 465 6.59 19.95 -14.82
CA ALA A 465 5.86 20.86 -15.70
C ALA A 465 5.52 22.19 -15.02
N ILE A 466 5.59 23.28 -15.79
CA ILE A 466 5.31 24.64 -15.34
C ILE A 466 4.63 25.45 -16.44
N ALA A 467 3.94 26.54 -16.08
CA ALA A 467 3.42 27.51 -17.03
C ALA A 467 4.14 28.86 -16.94
N MET A 468 4.27 29.54 -18.07
CA MET A 468 4.79 30.90 -18.18
C MET A 468 4.08 31.59 -19.35
N ASP A 469 3.49 32.77 -19.13
CA ASP A 469 2.68 33.49 -20.11
C ASP A 469 1.62 32.61 -20.81
N ASN A 470 0.87 31.85 -20.01
CA ASN A 470 -0.15 30.89 -20.47
C ASN A 470 0.36 29.75 -21.39
N MET A 471 1.68 29.60 -21.55
CA MET A 471 2.30 28.49 -22.27
C MET A 471 2.72 27.40 -21.27
N LEU A 472 2.41 26.15 -21.61
CA LEU A 472 2.81 24.99 -20.81
C LEU A 472 4.19 24.50 -21.26
N PHE A 473 5.09 24.28 -20.30
CA PHE A 473 6.40 23.68 -20.49
C PHE A 473 6.46 22.35 -19.74
N VAL A 474 6.95 21.30 -20.40
CA VAL A 474 7.02 19.95 -19.85
C VAL A 474 8.41 19.37 -20.03
N GLY A 475 9.04 19.05 -18.90
CA GLY A 475 10.35 18.41 -18.83
C GLY A 475 10.21 16.89 -18.90
N THR A 476 10.87 16.25 -19.86
CA THR A 476 10.77 14.79 -20.07
C THR A 476 12.14 14.13 -20.12
N SER A 477 12.18 12.80 -20.03
CA SER A 477 13.38 12.00 -20.30
C SER A 477 13.97 12.21 -21.71
N ARG A 478 13.20 12.81 -22.63
CA ARG A 478 13.59 13.09 -24.03
C ARG A 478 13.91 14.57 -24.32
N GLY A 479 13.83 15.44 -23.32
CA GLY A 479 14.08 16.88 -23.45
C GLY A 479 12.89 17.74 -22.99
N LEU A 480 12.99 19.05 -23.24
CA LEU A 480 11.98 20.05 -22.89
C LEU A 480 11.01 20.26 -24.05
N PHE A 481 9.72 20.29 -23.75
CA PHE A 481 8.67 20.57 -24.72
C PHE A 481 7.82 21.76 -24.29
N ARG A 482 7.40 22.58 -25.26
CA ARG A 482 6.49 23.71 -25.08
C ARG A 482 5.19 23.43 -25.82
N PHE A 483 4.06 23.76 -25.20
CA PHE A 483 2.74 23.66 -25.81
C PHE A 483 2.11 25.06 -25.98
N THR A 484 1.81 25.41 -27.23
CA THR A 484 1.11 26.66 -27.63
C THR A 484 -0.09 26.37 -28.53
N GLY A 485 -0.75 25.22 -28.33
CA GLY A 485 -1.73 24.63 -29.25
C GLY A 485 -1.18 23.46 -30.08
N ALA A 486 0.15 23.38 -30.21
CA ALA A 486 0.88 22.20 -30.70
C ALA A 486 2.18 22.03 -29.88
N TRP A 487 2.70 20.81 -29.83
CA TRP A 487 3.96 20.51 -29.14
C TRP A 487 5.17 20.88 -29.99
N GLY A 488 6.08 21.66 -29.41
CA GLY A 488 7.41 21.93 -29.98
C GLY A 488 8.51 21.52 -29.00
N LYS A 489 9.51 20.76 -29.48
CA LYS A 489 10.71 20.45 -28.70
C LYS A 489 11.65 21.66 -28.69
N LEU A 490 12.10 22.07 -27.50
CA LEU A 490 12.98 23.23 -27.33
C LEU A 490 14.46 22.85 -27.44
N PRO A 491 15.31 23.72 -28.00
CA PRO A 491 16.73 23.45 -28.25
C PRO A 491 17.60 23.65 -27.00
N VAL A 492 17.28 22.98 -25.90
CA VAL A 492 18.14 23.01 -24.70
C VAL A 492 19.51 22.43 -25.08
N PRO A 493 20.65 23.06 -24.72
CA PRO A 493 22.01 22.63 -25.08
C PRO A 493 22.47 21.31 -24.42
N THR A 494 21.61 20.29 -24.41
CA THR A 494 21.86 18.99 -23.81
C THR A 494 21.19 17.88 -24.62
N ARG A 495 21.80 16.70 -24.66
CA ARG A 495 21.17 15.47 -25.16
C ARG A 495 20.45 14.69 -24.06
N ARG A 496 20.34 15.25 -22.84
CA ARG A 496 19.80 14.58 -21.66
C ARG A 496 18.33 14.94 -21.41
N GLY A 497 17.67 14.12 -20.60
CA GLY A 497 16.34 14.43 -20.10
C GLY A 497 16.34 15.63 -19.15
N ILE A 498 15.18 16.27 -19.04
CA ILE A 498 14.94 17.36 -18.11
C ILE A 498 14.45 16.77 -16.78
N ASN A 499 14.94 17.34 -15.69
CA ASN A 499 14.61 16.90 -14.34
C ASN A 499 13.69 17.88 -13.62
N SER A 500 13.99 19.19 -13.71
CA SER A 500 13.22 20.24 -13.05
C SER A 500 13.12 21.50 -13.89
N LEU A 501 12.08 22.27 -13.61
CA LEU A 501 11.76 23.55 -14.22
C LEU A 501 11.46 24.57 -13.12
N ALA A 502 11.84 25.82 -13.35
CA ALA A 502 11.44 26.94 -12.49
C ALA A 502 11.24 28.21 -13.31
N VAL A 503 10.41 29.12 -12.83
CA VAL A 503 10.16 30.41 -13.47
C VAL A 503 10.31 31.53 -12.44
N ALA A 504 11.13 32.54 -12.76
CA ALA A 504 11.24 33.78 -12.00
C ALA A 504 11.70 34.93 -12.88
N GLU A 505 11.24 36.16 -12.60
CA GLU A 505 11.57 37.38 -13.36
C GLU A 505 11.51 37.22 -14.89
N ASN A 506 10.48 36.54 -15.38
CA ASN A 506 10.31 36.26 -16.80
C ASN A 506 11.46 35.44 -17.42
N ARG A 507 12.13 34.59 -16.61
CA ARG A 507 13.13 33.62 -17.04
C ARG A 507 12.64 32.22 -16.75
N LEU A 508 12.85 31.33 -17.72
CA LEU A 508 12.62 29.89 -17.58
C LEU A 508 13.95 29.21 -17.26
N TYR A 509 14.03 28.57 -16.10
CA TYR A 509 15.18 27.80 -15.65
C TYR A 509 14.97 26.29 -15.86
N VAL A 510 16.04 25.59 -16.19
CA VAL A 510 16.04 24.15 -16.50
C VAL A 510 17.19 23.44 -15.80
N GLY A 511 16.86 22.41 -15.02
CA GLY A 511 17.80 21.44 -14.48
C GLY A 511 17.81 20.14 -15.30
N THR A 512 18.99 19.63 -15.63
CA THR A 512 19.16 18.44 -16.49
C THR A 512 19.59 17.18 -15.73
N ASN A 513 19.24 16.00 -16.25
CA ASN A 513 19.59 14.70 -15.65
C ASN A 513 20.98 14.18 -16.06
N THR A 514 21.54 13.29 -15.24
CA THR A 514 22.70 12.48 -15.65
C THR A 514 22.28 11.50 -16.75
N GLY A 515 23.16 11.28 -17.72
CA GLY A 515 22.88 10.39 -18.84
C GLY A 515 23.13 8.92 -18.58
N PRO A 516 22.61 8.01 -19.43
CA PRO A 516 23.02 6.60 -19.38
C PRO A 516 24.54 6.46 -19.60
N GLN A 517 25.16 5.59 -18.80
CA GLN A 517 26.58 5.24 -18.92
C GLN A 517 26.82 4.48 -20.22
N ASN A 518 27.23 5.19 -21.28
CA ASN A 518 27.86 4.54 -22.42
C ASN A 518 29.37 4.76 -22.30
N GLY A 519 30.10 3.65 -22.19
CA GLY A 519 31.52 3.61 -21.89
C GLY A 519 32.37 4.28 -22.97
N GLN A 520 32.62 5.59 -22.82
CA GLN A 520 33.87 6.27 -23.16
C GLN A 520 33.97 7.58 -22.34
N ASN A 521 34.83 7.54 -21.30
CA ASN A 521 35.63 8.61 -20.66
C ASN A 521 35.26 10.12 -20.71
N GLN A 522 33.99 10.51 -20.75
CA GLN A 522 33.55 11.81 -20.21
C GLN A 522 32.25 11.62 -19.41
N ASN A 523 32.38 11.64 -18.08
CA ASN A 523 31.26 11.54 -17.14
C ASN A 523 30.41 12.84 -17.20
N PRO A 524 29.13 12.79 -17.60
CA PRO A 524 28.32 14.00 -17.78
C PRO A 524 27.87 14.55 -16.41
N THR A 525 28.27 15.79 -16.09
CA THR A 525 27.78 16.54 -14.92
C THR A 525 26.41 17.16 -15.22
N PRO A 526 25.46 17.17 -14.25
CA PRO A 526 24.22 17.93 -14.35
C PRO A 526 24.51 19.40 -14.66
N ALA A 527 23.69 19.98 -15.53
CA ALA A 527 23.82 21.37 -15.98
C ALA A 527 22.51 22.14 -15.74
N ILE A 528 22.68 23.45 -15.53
CA ILE A 528 21.58 24.39 -15.27
C ILE A 528 21.62 25.45 -16.36
N PHE A 529 20.46 25.67 -16.99
CA PHE A 529 20.29 26.68 -18.01
C PHE A 529 19.16 27.63 -17.65
N TYR A 530 19.19 28.84 -18.20
CA TYR A 530 18.01 29.70 -18.24
C TYR A 530 17.74 30.23 -19.65
N SER A 531 16.51 30.66 -19.88
CA SER A 531 16.04 31.31 -21.11
C SER A 531 15.23 32.55 -20.77
N THR A 532 15.42 33.63 -21.53
CA THR A 532 14.66 34.89 -21.45
C THR A 532 13.67 35.05 -22.61
N ASN A 533 13.60 34.07 -23.50
CA ASN A 533 12.79 34.09 -24.72
C ASN A 533 12.00 32.79 -24.88
N PHE A 534 11.33 32.38 -23.81
CA PHE A 534 10.41 31.23 -23.79
C PHE A 534 11.01 29.92 -24.35
N GLY A 535 12.32 29.73 -24.12
CA GLY A 535 13.05 28.53 -24.47
C GLY A 535 13.69 28.52 -25.86
N ASP A 536 13.63 29.61 -26.63
CA ASP A 536 14.21 29.67 -27.97
C ASP A 536 15.76 29.72 -27.94
N SER A 537 16.34 30.29 -26.88
CA SER A 537 17.79 30.27 -26.61
C SER A 537 18.10 30.09 -25.13
N TRP A 538 19.30 29.61 -24.82
CA TRP A 538 19.69 29.18 -23.47
C TRP A 538 21.07 29.73 -23.07
N THR A 539 21.18 30.14 -21.81
CA THR A 539 22.44 30.52 -21.17
C THR A 539 22.78 29.50 -20.09
N ASP A 540 24.01 29.00 -20.11
CA ASP A 540 24.54 28.08 -19.09
C ASP A 540 24.93 28.85 -17.84
N ILE A 541 24.38 28.45 -16.70
CA ILE A 541 24.66 29.01 -15.37
C ILE A 541 25.16 27.94 -14.40
N THR A 542 25.69 26.83 -14.92
CA THR A 542 26.17 25.71 -14.12
C THR A 542 27.32 26.17 -13.20
N PRO A 543 27.26 25.90 -11.89
CA PRO A 543 28.29 26.34 -10.94
C PRO A 543 29.69 25.79 -11.27
N SER A 544 30.71 26.66 -11.28
CA SER A 544 32.13 26.30 -11.41
C SER A 544 32.90 26.94 -10.23
N PRO A 545 33.31 26.15 -9.22
CA PRO A 545 34.24 25.03 -9.38
C PRO A 545 33.73 23.65 -8.93
N TYR A 546 34.56 22.61 -9.13
CA TYR A 546 34.29 21.18 -8.85
C TYR A 546 33.59 20.87 -7.51
N LYS A 547 33.87 21.64 -6.45
CA LYS A 547 33.20 21.51 -5.14
C LYS A 547 31.68 21.69 -5.16
N PHE A 548 31.15 22.42 -6.14
CA PHE A 548 29.71 22.63 -6.30
C PHE A 548 29.07 21.52 -7.14
N LEU A 549 29.81 20.97 -8.12
CA LEU A 549 29.37 19.85 -8.95
C LEU A 549 29.11 18.57 -8.12
N THR A 550 29.85 18.37 -7.02
CA THR A 550 29.61 17.27 -6.09
C THR A 550 28.33 17.43 -5.27
N LYS A 551 27.74 18.63 -5.16
CA LYS A 551 26.47 18.84 -4.44
C LYS A 551 25.24 18.51 -5.28
N ILE A 552 25.34 18.68 -6.61
CA ILE A 552 24.22 18.60 -7.56
C ILE A 552 24.19 17.31 -8.38
N MET A 553 24.85 16.24 -7.92
CA MET A 553 25.32 15.09 -8.72
C MET A 553 24.28 14.23 -9.47
N THR A 554 22.99 14.23 -9.11
CA THR A 554 22.04 13.27 -9.74
C THR A 554 20.66 13.83 -10.07
N THR A 555 20.19 14.83 -9.33
CA THR A 555 18.87 15.47 -9.50
C THR A 555 19.03 16.91 -9.04
N ILE A 556 18.45 17.84 -9.80
CA ILE A 556 18.42 19.27 -9.49
C ILE A 556 16.94 19.62 -9.30
N GLN A 557 16.58 20.20 -8.16
CA GLN A 557 15.39 21.04 -8.07
C GLN A 557 15.86 22.49 -8.07
N VAL A 558 15.34 23.27 -9.03
CA VAL A 558 15.53 24.71 -9.05
C VAL A 558 14.32 25.33 -8.38
N VAL A 559 14.55 26.19 -7.39
CA VAL A 559 13.52 27.06 -6.82
C VAL A 559 13.97 28.49 -6.95
N SER A 560 13.03 29.40 -7.19
CA SER A 560 13.35 30.79 -7.47
C SER A 560 12.37 31.75 -6.83
N ILE A 561 12.90 32.83 -6.24
CA ILE A 561 12.16 34.03 -5.86
C ILE A 561 12.93 35.22 -6.40
N GLU A 562 12.30 36.05 -7.23
CA GLU A 562 12.96 37.21 -7.84
C GLU A 562 14.29 36.78 -8.51
N LYS A 563 15.43 37.34 -8.09
CA LYS A 563 16.77 36.97 -8.57
C LYS A 563 17.41 35.82 -7.81
N MET A 564 16.80 35.38 -6.72
CA MET A 564 17.32 34.28 -5.94
C MET A 564 17.04 32.96 -6.65
N LEU A 565 18.07 32.13 -6.84
CA LEU A 565 17.96 30.74 -7.24
C LEU A 565 18.50 29.85 -6.11
N MET A 566 17.75 28.80 -5.82
CA MET A 566 18.17 27.72 -4.94
C MET A 566 18.21 26.44 -5.75
N VAL A 567 19.32 25.72 -5.63
CA VAL A 567 19.53 24.42 -6.25
C VAL A 567 19.74 23.39 -5.17
N ILE A 568 18.88 22.38 -5.17
CA ILE A 568 18.99 21.26 -4.24
C ILE A 568 19.46 20.04 -5.00
N GLY A 569 20.54 19.44 -4.51
CA GLY A 569 21.00 18.13 -4.95
C GLY A 569 21.23 17.17 -3.77
N PRO A 570 21.57 15.90 -4.05
CA PRO A 570 21.67 14.84 -3.04
C PRO A 570 22.77 15.03 -2.00
N SER A 571 23.65 16.01 -2.21
CA SER A 571 24.82 16.24 -1.37
C SER A 571 24.87 17.68 -0.85
N GLY A 572 23.80 18.45 -1.04
CA GLY A 572 23.59 19.75 -0.40
C GLY A 572 22.86 20.76 -1.28
N ILE A 573 22.81 21.98 -0.77
CA ILE A 573 22.14 23.14 -1.37
C ILE A 573 23.19 24.09 -1.96
N LEU A 574 22.83 24.79 -3.04
CA LEU A 574 23.54 25.95 -3.57
C LEU A 574 22.58 27.11 -3.76
N LEU A 575 23.04 28.32 -3.44
CA LEU A 575 22.26 29.55 -3.57
C LEU A 575 22.92 30.50 -4.56
N SER A 576 22.10 31.20 -5.33
CA SER A 576 22.49 32.34 -6.16
C SER A 576 21.55 33.49 -5.85
N TYR A 577 22.07 34.71 -5.72
CA TYR A 577 21.26 35.91 -5.44
C TYR A 577 21.16 36.85 -6.67
N ASN A 578 21.73 36.43 -7.80
CA ASN A 578 21.87 37.21 -9.02
C ASN A 578 21.47 36.41 -10.26
N GLY A 579 20.49 35.52 -10.12
CA GLY A 579 19.90 34.79 -11.24
C GLY A 579 20.83 33.76 -11.87
N GLY A 580 21.79 33.23 -11.11
CA GLY A 580 22.70 32.16 -11.54
C GLY A 580 24.10 32.64 -11.96
N GLU A 581 24.39 33.94 -11.88
CA GLU A 581 25.71 34.46 -12.26
C GLU A 581 26.81 34.05 -11.27
N THR A 582 26.49 34.04 -9.97
CA THR A 582 27.39 33.52 -8.92
C THR A 582 26.66 32.58 -7.98
N TRP A 583 27.41 31.61 -7.45
CA TRP A 583 26.89 30.58 -6.55
C TRP A 583 27.63 30.60 -5.21
N THR A 584 26.84 30.51 -4.15
CA THR A 584 27.30 30.43 -2.77
C THR A 584 26.85 29.11 -2.18
N ASP A 585 27.76 28.47 -1.44
CA ASP A 585 27.46 27.27 -0.68
C ASP A 585 27.20 27.68 0.77
N PRO A 586 25.95 27.58 1.26
CA PRO A 586 25.60 27.95 2.63
C PRO A 586 26.12 26.95 3.68
N GLY A 587 26.64 25.79 3.28
CA GLY A 587 27.16 24.75 4.17
C GLY A 587 26.57 23.35 3.92
N SER A 588 26.91 22.41 4.80
CA SER A 588 26.31 21.06 4.79
C SER A 588 25.01 21.07 5.59
N ASP A 589 23.90 20.74 4.93
CA ASP A 589 22.63 20.47 5.58
C ASP A 589 22.72 19.08 6.28
N PRO A 590 22.61 19.00 7.62
CA PRO A 590 22.63 17.72 8.35
C PRO A 590 21.48 16.79 7.94
N HIS A 591 20.39 17.37 7.42
CA HIS A 591 19.17 16.70 6.98
C HIS A 591 19.15 16.43 5.45
N ALA A 592 20.25 16.64 4.73
CA ALA A 592 20.33 16.34 3.29
C ALA A 592 20.36 14.83 2.96
N PHE A 593 19.94 13.97 3.90
CA PHE A 593 19.84 12.53 3.71
C PHE A 593 18.36 12.12 3.61
N ALA A 594 17.80 12.19 2.42
CA ALA A 594 16.63 11.39 2.07
C ALA A 594 16.62 11.11 0.57
N PHE A 595 16.14 9.93 0.22
CA PHE A 595 16.00 9.49 -1.16
C PHE A 595 14.91 10.32 -1.86
N GLY A 596 15.24 10.95 -2.99
CA GLY A 596 14.29 11.80 -3.72
C GLY A 596 14.37 13.28 -3.30
N VAL A 597 13.85 14.14 -4.15
CA VAL A 597 13.80 15.59 -3.88
C VAL A 597 12.45 15.88 -3.24
N SER A 598 12.42 16.08 -1.93
CA SER A 598 11.22 16.53 -1.22
C SER A 598 10.80 17.94 -1.67
N PRO A 599 9.50 18.29 -1.63
CA PRO A 599 9.06 19.63 -1.97
C PRO A 599 9.70 20.65 -1.04
N ILE A 600 10.25 21.71 -1.63
CA ILE A 600 10.70 22.92 -0.94
C ILE A 600 9.91 24.11 -1.45
N VAL A 601 9.55 24.97 -0.52
CA VAL A 601 8.91 26.25 -0.75
C VAL A 601 9.78 27.32 -0.16
N VAL A 602 10.03 28.34 -0.96
CA VAL A 602 10.67 29.58 -0.51
C VAL A 602 9.53 30.59 -0.36
N LEU A 603 9.36 31.17 0.83
CA LEU A 603 8.30 32.15 1.10
C LEU A 603 8.78 33.59 0.86
N ASP A 604 10.02 33.84 1.25
CA ASP A 604 10.78 35.08 1.05
C ASP A 604 12.28 34.78 1.18
N GLU A 605 13.13 35.79 1.09
CA GLU A 605 14.60 35.68 1.12
C GLU A 605 15.19 35.00 2.36
N ASN A 606 14.44 34.92 3.47
CA ASN A 606 14.91 34.33 4.72
C ASN A 606 14.15 33.06 5.11
N ASN A 607 12.86 32.96 4.76
CA ASN A 607 11.96 31.94 5.29
C ASN A 607 11.72 30.81 4.29
N PHE A 608 12.39 29.67 4.48
CA PHE A 608 12.26 28.50 3.60
C PHE A 608 11.66 27.34 4.37
N TYR A 609 10.88 26.52 3.67
CA TYR A 609 10.20 25.35 4.22
C TYR A 609 10.43 24.19 3.29
N LYS A 610 10.87 23.05 3.82
CA LYS A 610 10.95 21.81 3.05
C LYS A 610 10.35 20.67 3.84
N SER A 611 9.89 19.66 3.11
CA SER A 611 9.49 18.40 3.73
C SER A 611 10.69 17.48 3.86
N ASP A 612 10.82 16.86 5.02
CA ASP A 612 11.67 15.69 5.22
C ASP A 612 10.79 14.42 5.25
N ALA A 613 11.41 13.25 5.32
CA ALA A 613 10.70 11.96 5.37
C ALA A 613 9.65 11.89 6.51
N PHE A 614 9.86 12.67 7.58
CA PHE A 614 9.06 12.56 8.81
C PHE A 614 8.58 13.90 9.40
N GLU A 615 8.99 15.05 8.85
CA GLU A 615 8.64 16.37 9.38
C GLU A 615 8.69 17.48 8.34
N VAL A 616 8.11 18.63 8.69
CA VAL A 616 8.43 19.90 8.03
C VAL A 616 9.62 20.51 8.74
N VAL A 617 10.62 20.95 7.98
CA VAL A 617 11.73 21.74 8.53
C VAL A 617 11.73 23.14 7.93
N ARG A 618 12.13 24.10 8.76
CA ARG A 618 12.14 25.53 8.44
C ARG A 618 13.55 26.08 8.55
N SER A 619 13.89 26.97 7.63
CA SER A 619 15.02 27.89 7.75
C SER A 619 14.49 29.32 7.86
N THR A 620 15.09 30.12 8.72
CA THR A 620 14.78 31.56 8.90
C THR A 620 15.97 32.46 8.56
N ASP A 621 17.03 31.89 7.98
CA ASP A 621 18.28 32.56 7.64
C ASP A 621 18.68 32.31 6.17
N GLY A 622 17.69 32.07 5.31
CA GLY A 622 17.92 31.92 3.88
C GLY A 622 18.51 30.56 3.49
N GLY A 623 18.18 29.50 4.24
CA GLY A 623 18.60 28.12 3.96
C GLY A 623 19.99 27.76 4.51
N ILE A 624 20.56 28.60 5.38
CA ILE A 624 21.87 28.35 6.02
C ILE A 624 21.72 27.32 7.14
N THR A 625 20.76 27.53 8.04
CA THR A 625 20.39 26.59 9.10
C THR A 625 18.96 26.11 8.93
N TRP A 626 18.74 24.84 9.29
CA TRP A 626 17.45 24.16 9.18
C TRP A 626 17.07 23.57 10.53
N HIS A 627 15.81 23.76 10.92
CA HIS A 627 15.28 23.30 12.19
C HIS A 627 13.93 22.61 11.99
N PRO A 628 13.63 21.53 12.73
CA PRO A 628 12.28 20.98 12.84
C PRO A 628 11.24 22.06 13.11
N PHE A 629 10.11 22.02 12.40
CA PHE A 629 9.01 22.98 12.54
C PHE A 629 7.65 22.29 12.45
N THR A 630 7.26 21.66 13.54
CA THR A 630 6.05 20.85 13.65
C THR A 630 4.98 21.42 14.58
N THR A 631 5.22 22.60 15.17
CA THR A 631 4.29 23.28 16.08
C THR A 631 2.91 23.41 15.45
N GLY A 632 1.86 22.93 16.13
CA GLY A 632 0.47 23.01 15.66
C GLY A 632 0.07 21.93 14.64
N LEU A 633 1.00 21.09 14.20
CA LEU A 633 0.65 19.81 13.59
C LEU A 633 0.21 18.88 14.72
N VAL A 634 -1.05 18.51 14.78
CA VAL A 634 -1.63 17.75 15.92
C VAL A 634 -1.92 16.29 15.59
N ASN A 635 -1.86 15.93 14.31
CA ASN A 635 -2.25 14.61 13.84
C ASN A 635 -1.02 13.81 13.38
N SER A 636 -0.30 13.28 14.35
CA SER A 636 0.88 12.43 14.12
C SER A 636 0.55 10.95 14.20
N HIS A 637 1.38 10.11 13.58
CA HIS A 637 1.40 8.69 13.90
C HIS A 637 1.99 8.48 15.30
N VAL A 638 1.27 7.80 16.19
CA VAL A 638 1.75 7.51 17.56
C VAL A 638 1.83 6.00 17.76
N PRO A 639 2.95 5.36 17.33
CA PRO A 639 3.10 3.91 17.40
C PRO A 639 3.14 3.37 18.84
N SER A 640 3.60 4.17 19.80
CA SER A 640 3.72 3.73 21.20
C SER A 640 3.45 4.86 22.18
N LEU A 641 2.75 4.51 23.27
CA LEU A 641 2.48 5.35 24.43
C LEU A 641 2.91 4.61 25.68
N SER A 642 3.39 5.34 26.67
CA SER A 642 3.70 4.78 27.99
C SER A 642 3.48 5.83 29.07
N VAL A 643 2.95 5.42 30.20
CA VAL A 643 2.82 6.27 31.39
C VAL A 643 3.80 5.77 32.43
N VAL A 644 4.72 6.64 32.86
CA VAL A 644 5.68 6.33 33.92
C VAL A 644 5.66 7.48 34.93
N LYS A 645 5.38 7.15 36.20
CA LYS A 645 5.31 8.14 37.30
C LYS A 645 4.41 9.34 36.97
N ASN A 646 3.21 9.08 36.45
CA ASN A 646 2.22 10.09 36.08
C ASN A 646 2.63 11.03 34.91
N VAL A 647 3.71 10.71 34.19
CA VAL A 647 4.13 11.41 32.97
C VAL A 647 3.78 10.56 31.76
N LEU A 648 3.12 11.17 30.78
CA LEU A 648 2.78 10.53 29.51
C LEU A 648 3.95 10.67 28.54
N TYR A 649 4.41 9.57 27.98
CA TYR A 649 5.43 9.54 26.94
C TYR A 649 4.81 9.07 25.64
N ALA A 650 5.11 9.77 24.56
CA ALA A 650 4.68 9.43 23.22
C ALA A 650 5.86 9.33 22.27
N GLN A 651 5.92 8.21 21.58
CA GLN A 651 6.84 8.02 20.48
C GLN A 651 6.17 8.51 19.19
N THR A 652 6.87 9.34 18.42
CA THR A 652 6.48 9.72 17.05
C THR A 652 7.50 9.17 16.05
N PRO A 653 7.28 9.25 14.72
CA PRO A 653 8.32 8.89 13.76
C PRO A 653 9.59 9.75 13.86
N THR A 654 9.50 10.98 14.35
CA THR A 654 10.63 11.92 14.41
C THR A 654 11.36 11.84 15.74
N GLU A 655 10.61 11.92 16.84
CA GLU A 655 11.19 12.11 18.16
C GLU A 655 10.37 11.45 19.27
N MET A 656 10.99 11.39 20.44
CA MET A 656 10.36 10.99 21.69
C MET A 656 9.92 12.21 22.47
N LEU A 657 8.65 12.25 22.87
CA LEU A 657 8.03 13.39 23.54
C LEU A 657 7.43 12.96 24.87
N LYS A 658 7.33 13.91 25.80
CA LYS A 658 6.62 13.73 27.07
C LYS A 658 5.59 14.84 27.28
N SER A 659 4.57 14.54 28.07
CA SER A 659 3.59 15.49 28.56
C SER A 659 3.34 15.27 30.05
N THR A 660 3.32 16.36 30.80
CA THR A 660 3.02 16.40 32.24
C THR A 660 1.66 17.00 32.56
N ASP A 661 0.93 17.44 31.53
CA ASP A 661 -0.34 18.16 31.62
C ASP A 661 -1.44 17.48 30.79
N ALA A 662 -1.39 16.14 30.74
CA ALA A 662 -2.37 15.30 30.07
C ALA A 662 -2.51 15.58 28.55
N GLY A 663 -1.41 15.93 27.88
CA GLY A 663 -1.34 16.16 26.43
C GLY A 663 -1.68 17.59 26.00
N GLU A 664 -1.81 18.54 26.93
CA GLU A 664 -2.00 19.96 26.58
C GLU A 664 -0.70 20.58 26.01
N SER A 665 0.46 20.11 26.48
CA SER A 665 1.77 20.45 25.94
C SER A 665 2.69 19.23 25.87
N TRP A 666 3.66 19.29 24.95
CA TRP A 666 4.63 18.23 24.69
C TRP A 666 6.04 18.81 24.66
N GLU A 667 6.97 18.10 25.29
CA GLU A 667 8.39 18.47 25.35
C GLU A 667 9.25 17.31 24.84
N SER A 668 10.25 17.61 24.01
CA SER A 668 11.19 16.61 23.51
C SER A 668 12.05 16.01 24.61
N VAL A 669 12.23 14.69 24.55
CA VAL A 669 13.12 13.94 25.43
C VAL A 669 14.30 13.43 24.61
N GLY A 670 15.43 14.12 24.75
CA GLY A 670 16.65 13.80 24.03
C GLY A 670 17.60 12.87 24.78
N LEU A 671 18.79 12.72 24.20
CA LEU A 671 19.92 11.94 24.68
C LEU A 671 20.93 12.80 25.46
N GLY A 672 21.58 12.18 26.45
CA GLY A 672 22.69 12.77 27.21
C GLY A 672 22.23 13.72 28.34
N ALA A 673 23.18 14.17 29.17
CA ALA A 673 22.87 14.94 30.39
C ALA A 673 22.09 16.25 30.15
N ASN A 674 22.18 16.82 28.94
CA ASN A 674 21.49 18.05 28.57
C ASN A 674 20.33 17.83 27.57
N GLY A 675 20.07 16.58 27.16
CA GLY A 675 18.98 16.25 26.23
C GLY A 675 19.05 16.91 24.84
N SER A 676 20.22 17.42 24.42
CA SER A 676 20.34 18.28 23.25
C SER A 676 20.25 17.55 21.90
N VAL A 677 20.32 16.21 21.91
CA VAL A 677 20.20 15.38 20.69
C VAL A 677 18.88 14.62 20.77
N PRO A 678 17.93 14.83 19.84
CA PRO A 678 16.68 14.09 19.83
C PRO A 678 16.91 12.57 19.70
N LEU A 679 16.11 11.79 20.42
CA LEU A 679 16.03 10.34 20.20
C LEU A 679 15.12 10.09 18.98
N GLU A 680 15.70 9.61 17.87
CA GLU A 680 14.97 9.41 16.61
C GLU A 680 13.90 8.32 16.74
N GLY A 681 12.63 8.73 16.72
CA GLY A 681 11.52 7.87 17.08
C GLY A 681 11.26 6.72 16.10
N ALA A 682 11.43 6.90 14.79
CA ALA A 682 11.27 5.83 13.79
C ALA A 682 12.24 4.64 13.95
N LYS A 683 13.31 4.82 14.73
CA LYS A 683 14.38 3.84 14.98
C LYS A 683 14.43 3.34 16.41
N SER A 684 13.48 3.79 17.22
CA SER A 684 13.38 3.47 18.62
C SER A 684 12.17 2.61 18.91
N LYS A 685 12.17 1.98 20.06
CA LYS A 685 11.02 1.40 20.74
C LYS A 685 11.15 1.75 22.21
N ILE A 686 10.05 1.67 22.93
CA ILE A 686 10.01 2.01 24.35
C ILE A 686 9.44 0.85 25.15
N ALA A 687 9.96 0.67 26.35
CA ALA A 687 9.46 -0.30 27.31
C ALA A 687 9.56 0.30 28.71
N ALA A 688 8.50 0.18 29.51
CA ALA A 688 8.51 0.59 30.91
C ALA A 688 8.75 -0.65 31.79
N ALA A 689 9.67 -0.54 32.74
CA ALA A 689 9.92 -1.58 33.73
C ALA A 689 10.34 -0.93 35.07
N ASN A 690 9.79 -1.41 36.18
CA ASN A 690 10.14 -0.95 37.53
C ASN A 690 10.12 0.59 37.71
N GLY A 691 9.15 1.26 37.07
CA GLY A 691 9.01 2.72 37.12
C GLY A 691 10.11 3.51 36.40
N VAL A 692 10.86 2.84 35.50
CA VAL A 692 11.86 3.43 34.62
C VAL A 692 11.43 3.19 33.18
N LEU A 693 11.56 4.22 32.34
CA LEU A 693 11.32 4.11 30.90
C LEU A 693 12.64 3.77 30.21
N TYR A 694 12.65 2.71 29.43
CA TYR A 694 13.76 2.29 28.58
C TYR A 694 13.42 2.59 27.13
N ALA A 695 14.45 2.89 26.36
CA ALA A 695 14.34 2.99 24.91
C ALA A 695 15.53 2.31 24.26
N ASN A 696 15.30 1.64 23.14
CA ASN A 696 16.41 1.28 22.25
C ASN A 696 16.56 2.37 21.17
N ASN A 697 17.76 2.53 20.64
CA ASN A 697 17.97 3.28 19.41
C ASN A 697 18.78 2.40 18.47
N THR A 698 18.25 2.21 17.28
CA THR A 698 18.90 1.48 16.21
C THR A 698 19.71 2.46 15.39
N GLY A 699 20.93 2.69 15.86
CA GLY A 699 21.79 3.74 15.38
C GLY A 699 22.78 3.29 14.32
N ARG A 700 23.60 4.25 13.93
CA ARG A 700 24.71 4.15 12.97
C ARG A 700 25.90 3.30 13.44
N SER A 701 25.81 2.67 14.60
CA SER A 701 26.85 1.93 15.32
C SER A 701 26.31 0.64 15.96
N GLY A 702 25.06 0.25 15.66
CA GLY A 702 24.37 -0.88 16.28
C GLY A 702 23.20 -0.45 17.18
N VAL A 703 22.67 -1.40 17.96
CA VAL A 703 21.58 -1.14 18.92
C VAL A 703 22.16 -0.61 20.23
N THR A 704 21.76 0.58 20.63
CA THR A 704 22.09 1.13 21.95
C THR A 704 20.85 1.14 22.82
N LEU A 705 20.97 0.64 24.05
CA LEU A 705 19.91 0.68 25.04
C LEU A 705 20.09 1.90 25.94
N PHE A 706 19.00 2.62 26.19
CA PHE A 706 18.93 3.79 27.04
C PHE A 706 17.92 3.58 28.16
N HIS A 707 18.15 4.27 29.27
CA HIS A 707 17.20 4.42 30.35
C HIS A 707 16.96 5.91 30.61
N LEU A 708 15.73 6.27 30.96
CA LEU A 708 15.38 7.64 31.30
C LEU A 708 15.90 7.96 32.71
N SER A 709 16.84 8.89 32.79
CA SER A 709 17.35 9.38 34.07
C SER A 709 16.39 10.37 34.69
N GLY A 710 15.97 10.10 35.93
CA GLY A 710 15.12 11.03 36.69
C GLY A 710 15.81 12.36 37.06
N ALA A 711 17.15 12.40 37.06
CA ALA A 711 17.91 13.60 37.43
C ALA A 711 18.10 14.57 36.25
N SER A 712 18.39 14.05 35.06
CA SER A 712 18.60 14.85 33.85
C SER A 712 17.36 14.92 32.96
N ASN A 713 16.32 14.13 33.25
CA ASN A 713 15.12 13.99 32.44
C ASN A 713 15.43 13.73 30.96
N ALA A 714 16.48 12.93 30.73
CA ALA A 714 17.00 12.60 29.41
C ALA A 714 17.45 11.14 29.38
N PHE A 715 17.49 10.56 28.18
CA PHE A 715 17.91 9.19 27.98
C PHE A 715 19.43 9.09 28.08
N LEU A 716 19.89 8.25 29.03
CA LEU A 716 21.30 7.92 29.23
C LEU A 716 21.55 6.48 28.79
N PRO A 717 22.69 6.19 28.15
CA PRO A 717 23.02 4.83 27.75
C PRO A 717 23.09 3.93 28.98
N VAL A 718 22.60 2.70 28.85
CA VAL A 718 22.77 1.68 29.89
C VAL A 718 24.22 1.19 29.82
N GLU A 719 24.97 1.41 30.89
CA GLU A 719 26.40 1.06 30.93
C GLU A 719 26.62 -0.46 30.88
N GLY A 720 27.63 -0.88 30.11
CA GLY A 720 28.06 -2.27 30.02
C GLY A 720 27.29 -3.15 29.03
N VAL A 721 26.33 -2.59 28.28
CA VAL A 721 25.64 -3.34 27.22
C VAL A 721 26.63 -3.63 26.08
N PRO A 722 26.86 -4.90 25.71
CA PRO A 722 27.77 -5.27 24.65
C PRO A 722 27.17 -5.00 23.26
N ASP A 723 28.03 -4.76 22.28
CA ASP A 723 27.62 -4.69 20.87
C ASP A 723 27.28 -6.09 20.33
N PHE A 724 26.39 -6.17 19.34
CA PHE A 724 26.21 -7.40 18.58
C PHE A 724 27.42 -7.62 17.66
N GLU A 725 28.16 -8.73 17.83
CA GLU A 725 29.47 -9.03 17.21
C GLU A 725 29.53 -8.95 15.66
N ALA A 726 28.40 -8.84 14.96
CA ALA A 726 28.30 -8.97 13.49
C ALA A 726 28.07 -7.66 12.71
N ASP A 727 27.94 -6.50 13.36
CA ASP A 727 27.47 -5.25 12.70
C ASP A 727 28.58 -4.21 12.42
N THR A 728 29.78 -4.63 12.01
CA THR A 728 30.87 -3.67 11.68
C THR A 728 31.01 -3.38 10.18
N SER A 729 30.25 -4.06 9.32
CA SER A 729 30.30 -3.90 7.86
C SER A 729 29.94 -2.48 7.42
N HIS A 730 28.97 -1.84 8.09
CA HIS A 730 28.57 -0.47 7.82
C HIS A 730 29.63 0.56 8.25
N ILE A 731 30.47 0.24 9.25
CA ILE A 731 31.57 1.09 9.71
C ILE A 731 32.68 1.11 8.64
N GLY A 732 33.03 -0.06 8.10
CA GLY A 732 33.99 -0.18 6.99
C GLY A 732 33.55 0.58 5.74
N TRP A 733 32.28 0.45 5.36
CA TRP A 733 31.68 1.21 4.26
C TRP A 733 31.82 2.74 4.43
N ARG A 734 31.55 3.25 5.64
CA ARG A 734 31.66 4.69 5.96
C ARG A 734 33.07 5.21 5.92
N GLN A 735 34.02 4.49 6.49
CA GLN A 735 35.43 4.89 6.48
C GLN A 735 35.95 4.96 5.05
N ASN A 736 35.54 4.02 4.20
CA ASN A 736 35.88 4.03 2.78
C ASN A 736 35.25 5.22 2.05
N ARG A 737 33.97 5.53 2.33
CA ARG A 737 33.28 6.70 1.75
C ARG A 737 33.89 8.03 2.20
N ARG A 738 34.23 8.19 3.48
CA ARG A 738 34.86 9.40 4.02
C ARG A 738 36.26 9.61 3.43
N LYS A 739 37.07 8.54 3.34
CA LYS A 739 38.38 8.57 2.68
C LYS A 739 38.27 8.94 1.20
N ALA A 740 37.24 8.48 0.50
CA ALA A 740 37.00 8.86 -0.89
C ALA A 740 36.66 10.37 -1.02
N TRP A 741 35.88 10.91 -0.07
CA TRP A 741 35.53 12.33 0.00
C TRP A 741 36.74 13.23 0.30
N GLU A 742 37.56 12.84 1.28
CA GLU A 742 38.73 13.62 1.73
C GLU A 742 39.88 13.65 0.71
N ASN A 743 40.03 12.60 -0.11
CA ASN A 743 41.16 12.47 -1.03
C ASN A 743 40.91 13.05 -2.44
N GLY A 744 39.81 13.79 -2.66
CA GLY A 744 39.48 14.37 -3.97
C GLY A 744 39.38 13.34 -5.11
N GLY A 745 39.20 12.06 -4.77
CA GLY A 745 39.44 10.93 -5.65
C GLY A 745 38.16 10.49 -6.36
N ASN A 746 38.24 10.49 -7.70
CA ASN A 746 37.39 9.81 -8.68
C ASN A 746 35.98 9.39 -8.18
N ILE A 747 34.99 10.24 -8.50
CA ILE A 747 33.54 10.09 -8.27
C ILE A 747 33.02 8.65 -8.51
N VAL A 748 33.63 7.92 -9.44
CA VAL A 748 33.26 6.55 -9.83
C VAL A 748 33.47 5.54 -8.68
N ILE A 749 34.56 5.66 -7.92
CA ILE A 749 34.87 4.74 -6.80
C ILE A 749 33.93 5.00 -5.62
N ALA A 750 33.64 6.27 -5.33
CA ALA A 750 32.65 6.66 -4.33
C ALA A 750 31.24 6.16 -4.72
N GLN A 751 30.87 6.23 -6.01
CA GLN A 751 29.60 5.74 -6.53
C GLN A 751 29.50 4.21 -6.47
N GLN A 752 30.51 3.46 -6.91
CA GLN A 752 30.51 1.99 -6.88
C GLN A 752 30.46 1.44 -5.44
N LEU A 753 31.18 2.08 -4.50
CA LEU A 753 31.12 1.71 -3.10
C LEU A 753 29.77 2.10 -2.46
N SER A 754 29.13 3.17 -2.91
CA SER A 754 27.83 3.59 -2.37
C SER A 754 26.64 2.73 -2.80
N SER A 755 26.58 2.29 -4.06
CA SER A 755 25.38 1.64 -4.61
C SER A 755 25.29 0.14 -4.32
N ALA A 756 26.42 -0.57 -4.23
CA ALA A 756 26.45 -2.01 -3.98
C ALA A 756 26.09 -2.39 -2.53
N ASP A 757 26.47 -1.56 -1.56
CA ASP A 757 26.25 -1.81 -0.14
C ASP A 757 25.01 -1.10 0.43
N GLN A 758 24.47 -0.07 -0.24
CA GLN A 758 23.31 0.67 0.26
C GLN A 758 22.08 -0.22 0.49
N TYR A 759 21.73 -1.09 -0.46
CA TYR A 759 20.56 -1.96 -0.33
C TYR A 759 20.71 -2.98 0.82
N ASN A 760 21.93 -3.50 1.04
CA ASN A 760 22.20 -4.39 2.16
C ASN A 760 22.21 -3.65 3.50
N VAL A 761 22.82 -2.46 3.56
CA VAL A 761 22.90 -1.64 4.78
C VAL A 761 21.51 -1.15 5.22
N PHE A 762 20.68 -0.63 4.30
CA PHE A 762 19.32 -0.18 4.64
C PHE A 762 18.35 -1.33 4.91
N GLY A 763 18.53 -2.47 4.24
CA GLY A 763 17.81 -3.69 4.56
C GLY A 763 18.14 -4.24 5.95
N GLU A 764 19.38 -4.07 6.42
CA GLU A 764 19.82 -4.44 7.78
C GLU A 764 19.29 -3.50 8.87
N TRP A 765 19.15 -2.20 8.60
CA TRP A 765 18.72 -1.19 9.59
C TRP A 765 17.26 -1.36 10.07
N ARG A 766 16.43 -2.09 9.31
CA ARG A 766 15.04 -2.41 9.67
C ARG A 766 14.87 -3.79 10.35
N LYS A 767 15.97 -4.49 10.70
CA LYS A 767 15.94 -5.88 11.22
C LYS A 767 15.92 -6.02 12.75
N ASN A 768 15.76 -4.90 13.47
CA ASN A 768 15.76 -4.90 14.93
C ASN A 768 14.32 -4.89 15.44
N GLY A 769 14.02 -5.84 16.31
CA GLY A 769 12.67 -6.16 16.71
C GLY A 769 12.27 -5.59 18.05
N THR A 770 11.26 -6.20 18.68
CA THR A 770 10.80 -5.80 20.02
C THR A 770 11.86 -6.03 21.10
N PHE A 771 11.75 -5.34 22.23
CA PHE A 771 12.57 -5.60 23.41
C PHE A 771 11.73 -5.45 24.67
N ALA A 772 12.15 -6.12 25.74
CA ALA A 772 11.52 -6.02 27.04
C ALA A 772 12.58 -6.06 28.15
N VAL A 773 12.26 -5.47 29.30
CA VAL A 773 13.16 -5.36 30.45
C VAL A 773 12.47 -5.92 31.67
N THR A 774 13.15 -6.78 32.41
CA THR A 774 12.69 -7.29 33.71
C THR A 774 13.87 -7.36 34.66
N ASP A 775 13.74 -6.76 35.83
CA ASP A 775 14.81 -6.66 36.83
C ASP A 775 16.13 -6.15 36.21
N ASP A 776 17.20 -6.95 36.25
CA ASP A 776 18.51 -6.66 35.65
C ASP A 776 18.71 -7.34 34.28
N THR A 777 17.64 -7.86 33.66
CA THR A 777 17.69 -8.62 32.39
C THR A 777 16.97 -7.89 31.27
N VAL A 778 17.60 -7.83 30.11
CA VAL A 778 17.06 -7.27 28.87
C VAL A 778 16.91 -8.39 27.85
N PHE A 779 15.73 -8.49 27.26
CA PHE A 779 15.44 -9.35 26.12
C PHE A 779 15.27 -8.51 24.87
N MET A 780 15.89 -8.91 23.76
CA MET A 780 15.89 -8.14 22.53
C MET A 780 15.85 -9.04 21.31
N GLU A 781 14.91 -8.77 20.41
CA GLU A 781 14.91 -9.37 19.09
C GLU A 781 15.92 -8.65 18.18
N TYR A 782 16.86 -9.42 17.63
CA TYR A 782 17.88 -8.94 16.72
C TYR A 782 18.04 -9.92 15.56
N LYS A 783 17.84 -9.47 14.31
CA LYS A 783 17.88 -10.33 13.11
C LYS A 783 17.01 -11.59 13.25
N HIS A 784 15.77 -11.41 13.71
CA HIS A 784 14.79 -12.48 13.94
C HIS A 784 15.14 -13.50 15.03
N LYS A 785 16.16 -13.23 15.83
CA LYS A 785 16.60 -14.08 16.93
C LYS A 785 16.41 -13.36 18.24
N LEU A 786 15.93 -14.07 19.25
CA LEU A 786 15.77 -13.50 20.58
C LEU A 786 17.07 -13.68 21.38
N PHE A 787 17.62 -12.58 21.84
CA PHE A 787 18.78 -12.52 22.72
C PHE A 787 18.39 -12.03 24.10
N ARG A 788 19.17 -12.42 25.10
CA ARG A 788 19.12 -11.89 26.46
C ARG A 788 20.47 -11.35 26.87
N TRP A 789 20.45 -10.33 27.72
CA TRP A 789 21.63 -9.81 28.40
C TRP A 789 21.27 -9.47 29.83
N ARG A 790 22.07 -9.95 30.78
CA ARG A 790 21.96 -9.58 32.18
C ARG A 790 23.04 -8.56 32.52
N ARG A 791 22.70 -7.59 33.35
CA ARG A 791 23.66 -6.55 33.77
C ARG A 791 24.93 -7.18 34.35
N GLY A 792 26.08 -6.83 33.78
CA GLY A 792 27.39 -7.37 34.15
C GLY A 792 27.89 -8.50 33.25
N GLU A 793 27.05 -9.05 32.37
CA GLU A 793 27.51 -9.97 31.32
C GLU A 793 28.27 -9.23 30.22
N THR A 794 29.30 -9.88 29.66
CA THR A 794 30.18 -9.30 28.65
C THR A 794 29.70 -9.50 27.21
N LYS A 795 28.64 -10.29 26.99
CA LYS A 795 28.09 -10.59 25.67
C LYS A 795 26.59 -10.87 25.75
N TRP A 796 25.89 -10.67 24.64
CA TRP A 796 24.52 -11.15 24.47
C TRP A 796 24.49 -12.68 24.40
N HIS A 797 23.50 -13.28 25.04
CA HIS A 797 23.24 -14.71 24.99
C HIS A 797 22.05 -14.98 24.06
N TYR A 798 22.25 -15.78 23.02
CA TYR A 798 21.16 -16.24 22.16
C TYR A 798 20.27 -17.24 22.91
N THR A 799 18.96 -16.99 22.98
CA THR A 799 18.02 -17.83 23.77
C THR A 799 17.61 -19.13 23.09
N GLY A 800 18.07 -19.38 21.85
CA GLY A 800 17.63 -20.52 21.05
C GLY A 800 16.35 -20.28 20.24
N LEU A 801 15.65 -19.16 20.47
CA LEU A 801 14.40 -18.84 19.80
C LEU A 801 14.62 -17.95 18.56
N GLU A 802 14.13 -18.41 17.40
CA GLU A 802 14.20 -17.74 16.10
C GLU A 802 12.81 -17.69 15.44
N ASP A 803 12.49 -16.54 14.85
CA ASP A 803 11.26 -16.27 14.10
C ASP A 803 11.55 -16.25 12.60
N SER A 804 11.39 -17.39 11.93
CA SER A 804 11.71 -17.57 10.52
C SER A 804 10.59 -17.15 9.55
N GLY A 805 9.57 -16.43 10.03
CA GLY A 805 8.44 -15.96 9.22
C GLY A 805 8.85 -15.13 8.00
N TYR A 806 8.23 -15.41 6.84
CA TYR A 806 8.61 -14.80 5.56
C TYR A 806 8.27 -13.30 5.50
N PHE A 807 9.30 -12.45 5.31
CA PHE A 807 9.16 -11.00 5.13
C PHE A 807 8.88 -10.66 3.66
N SER A 808 7.76 -10.00 3.37
CA SER A 808 7.49 -9.37 2.08
C SER A 808 7.79 -7.88 2.14
N PHE A 809 8.67 -7.38 1.26
CA PHE A 809 8.98 -5.95 1.12
C PHE A 809 7.75 -5.07 0.81
N ALA A 810 6.64 -5.67 0.36
CA ALA A 810 5.38 -4.97 0.10
C ALA A 810 4.65 -4.57 1.41
N ASN A 811 4.99 -5.19 2.55
CA ASN A 811 4.41 -4.88 3.86
C ASN A 811 5.50 -4.30 4.78
N ALA A 812 5.79 -3.01 4.63
CA ALA A 812 6.59 -2.26 5.61
C ALA A 812 5.95 -2.20 7.01
N TYR A 813 4.75 -2.77 7.18
CA TYR A 813 3.98 -2.93 8.42
C TYR A 813 3.85 -4.41 8.86
N ALA A 814 4.77 -5.30 8.45
CA ALA A 814 4.78 -6.68 8.92
C ALA A 814 4.73 -6.71 10.46
N LYS A 815 3.76 -7.46 11.01
CA LYS A 815 3.52 -7.58 12.46
C LYS A 815 4.78 -8.03 13.17
N GLU A 816 4.99 -7.56 14.39
CA GLU A 816 6.22 -7.77 15.13
C GLU A 816 6.17 -9.05 15.97
N LEU A 817 7.33 -9.55 16.39
CA LEU A 817 7.40 -10.54 17.46
C LEU A 817 6.85 -9.90 18.74
N MET A 818 5.95 -10.59 19.43
CA MET A 818 5.38 -10.13 20.68
C MET A 818 6.18 -10.69 21.85
N LEU A 819 6.44 -9.86 22.86
CA LEU A 819 7.28 -10.22 23.99
C LEU A 819 6.69 -9.65 25.28
N ALA A 820 6.46 -10.51 26.26
CA ALA A 820 6.07 -10.11 27.61
C ALA A 820 6.91 -10.85 28.65
N VAL A 821 7.38 -10.13 29.67
CA VAL A 821 8.36 -10.61 30.65
C VAL A 821 7.95 -10.22 32.06
N SER A 822 8.22 -11.10 33.03
CA SER A 822 8.12 -10.79 34.45
C SER A 822 8.95 -11.76 35.28
N GLY A 823 9.96 -11.24 35.96
CA GLY A 823 10.95 -12.06 36.66
C GLY A 823 11.56 -13.06 35.69
N ASN A 824 11.52 -14.35 36.04
CA ASN A 824 12.06 -15.41 35.21
C ASN A 824 11.12 -15.91 34.10
N THR A 825 9.87 -15.43 34.07
CA THR A 825 8.86 -15.92 33.13
C THR A 825 8.80 -15.04 31.90
N ILE A 826 8.80 -15.66 30.72
CA ILE A 826 8.77 -14.99 29.43
C ILE A 826 7.73 -15.66 28.55
N TYR A 827 6.96 -14.84 27.83
CA TYR A 827 6.11 -15.28 26.74
C TYR A 827 6.56 -14.62 25.44
N VAL A 828 6.67 -15.40 24.38
CA VAL A 828 7.03 -14.94 23.04
C VAL A 828 6.00 -15.42 22.04
N GLY A 829 5.28 -14.48 21.43
CA GLY A 829 4.39 -14.74 20.30
C GLY A 829 5.15 -14.48 19.00
N LYS A 830 5.36 -15.52 18.20
CA LYS A 830 5.99 -15.40 16.88
C LYS A 830 5.00 -14.87 15.84
N ARG A 831 5.54 -14.36 14.72
CA ARG A 831 4.74 -13.78 13.62
C ARG A 831 3.88 -14.80 12.89
N ASP A 832 4.20 -16.08 12.98
CA ASP A 832 3.45 -17.20 12.40
C ASP A 832 2.28 -17.69 13.28
N GLY A 833 2.12 -17.14 14.48
CA GLY A 833 1.04 -17.46 15.42
C GLY A 833 1.45 -18.38 16.56
N ASP A 834 2.68 -18.89 16.59
CA ASP A 834 3.16 -19.78 17.65
C ASP A 834 3.45 -19.01 18.95
N LEU A 835 3.09 -19.59 20.09
CA LEU A 835 3.36 -19.04 21.42
C LEU A 835 4.33 -19.92 22.20
N PHE A 836 5.43 -19.31 22.63
CA PHE A 836 6.45 -19.96 23.45
C PHE A 836 6.50 -19.36 24.85
N GLN A 837 6.77 -20.21 25.84
CA GLN A 837 6.89 -19.82 27.24
C GLN A 837 8.22 -20.33 27.81
N SER A 838 8.86 -19.51 28.63
CA SER A 838 10.04 -19.88 29.42
C SER A 838 9.82 -19.51 30.88
N PHE A 839 10.31 -20.34 31.80
CA PHE A 839 10.30 -20.09 33.26
C PHE A 839 11.72 -19.84 33.83
N ASP A 840 12.73 -19.86 32.97
CA ASP A 840 14.15 -19.83 33.34
C ASP A 840 14.92 -18.73 32.59
N ASN A 841 14.28 -17.58 32.35
CA ASN A 841 14.87 -16.44 31.64
C ASN A 841 15.35 -16.79 30.21
N GLY A 842 14.59 -17.62 29.49
CA GLY A 842 14.84 -17.94 28.09
C GLY A 842 16.01 -18.90 27.89
N ASP A 843 16.37 -19.68 28.92
CA ASP A 843 17.31 -20.80 28.80
C ASP A 843 16.66 -22.00 28.12
N THR A 844 15.39 -22.27 28.46
CA THR A 844 14.56 -23.30 27.83
C THR A 844 13.21 -22.74 27.43
N TRP A 845 12.61 -23.35 26.41
CA TRP A 845 11.34 -22.93 25.81
C TRP A 845 10.36 -24.08 25.72
N ASN A 846 9.14 -23.84 26.14
CA ASN A 846 7.98 -24.70 25.95
C ASN A 846 7.10 -24.09 24.86
N ASP A 847 6.78 -24.87 23.83
CA ASP A 847 5.73 -24.51 22.88
C ASP A 847 4.37 -24.78 23.54
N ILE A 848 3.60 -23.71 23.76
CA ILE A 848 2.28 -23.77 24.40
C ILE A 848 1.17 -23.43 23.42
N THR A 849 1.45 -23.41 22.11
CA THR A 849 0.49 -23.05 21.06
C THR A 849 -0.75 -23.93 21.09
N ALA A 850 -0.57 -25.23 21.35
CA ALA A 850 -1.67 -26.19 21.46
C ALA A 850 -2.58 -25.98 22.69
N ASN A 851 -2.13 -25.22 23.70
CA ASN A 851 -2.90 -24.94 24.91
C ASN A 851 -3.84 -23.73 24.74
N LEU A 852 -3.69 -22.97 23.65
CA LEU A 852 -4.47 -21.76 23.42
C LEU A 852 -5.95 -22.09 23.24
N ALA A 853 -6.80 -21.22 23.80
CA ALA A 853 -8.24 -21.48 23.88
C ALA A 853 -8.93 -21.57 22.51
N PHE A 854 -8.31 -20.99 21.46
CA PHE A 854 -8.80 -21.05 20.09
C PHE A 854 -7.65 -20.73 19.09
N PRO A 855 -7.74 -21.21 17.84
CA PRO A 855 -6.81 -20.82 16.79
C PRO A 855 -7.06 -19.37 16.35
N PHE A 856 -6.00 -18.70 15.92
CA PHE A 856 -6.01 -17.33 15.40
C PHE A 856 -4.88 -17.18 14.35
N ARG A 857 -4.87 -16.08 13.59
CA ARG A 857 -3.87 -15.87 12.53
C ARG A 857 -2.66 -15.10 13.01
N TYR A 858 -2.85 -14.14 13.91
CA TYR A 858 -1.76 -13.32 14.42
C TYR A 858 -2.08 -12.70 15.78
N PHE A 859 -1.03 -12.39 16.54
CA PHE A 859 -1.12 -11.62 17.77
C PHE A 859 -1.37 -10.14 17.48
N LYS A 860 -2.29 -9.52 18.22
CA LYS A 860 -2.47 -8.07 18.25
C LYS A 860 -1.65 -7.43 19.37
N ASP A 861 -1.60 -8.07 20.54
CA ASP A 861 -0.89 -7.57 21.72
C ASP A 861 -0.66 -8.68 22.76
N VAL A 862 0.39 -8.57 23.58
CA VAL A 862 0.69 -9.50 24.69
C VAL A 862 1.17 -8.70 25.89
N LEU A 863 0.53 -8.90 27.04
CA LEU A 863 0.83 -8.18 28.28
C LEU A 863 0.95 -9.16 29.45
N PHE A 864 1.97 -8.97 30.28
CA PHE A 864 2.12 -9.72 31.53
C PHE A 864 2.08 -8.75 32.70
N GLU A 865 1.12 -8.92 33.62
CA GLU A 865 1.00 -8.09 34.82
C GLU A 865 0.39 -8.89 35.98
N GLY A 866 0.90 -8.70 37.20
CA GLY A 866 0.34 -9.33 38.40
C GLY A 866 0.30 -10.87 38.36
N GLY A 867 1.25 -11.50 37.67
CA GLY A 867 1.30 -12.96 37.50
C GLY A 867 0.28 -13.52 36.49
N THR A 868 -0.41 -12.66 35.74
CA THR A 868 -1.36 -13.05 34.70
C THR A 868 -0.87 -12.54 33.35
N VAL A 869 -0.85 -13.42 32.36
CA VAL A 869 -0.61 -13.07 30.96
C VAL A 869 -1.95 -12.87 30.25
N TYR A 870 -2.04 -11.81 29.47
CA TYR A 870 -3.16 -11.48 28.60
C TYR A 870 -2.65 -11.48 27.16
N ILE A 871 -3.42 -12.11 26.27
CA ILE A 871 -3.12 -12.19 24.84
C ILE A 871 -4.32 -11.67 24.08
N SER A 872 -4.09 -10.65 23.25
CA SER A 872 -5.05 -10.19 22.26
C SER A 872 -4.67 -10.70 20.87
N THR A 873 -5.67 -11.15 20.12
CA THR A 873 -5.52 -11.76 18.78
C THR A 873 -6.58 -11.22 17.83
N ASP A 874 -6.54 -11.60 16.56
CA ASP A 874 -7.61 -11.29 15.61
C ASP A 874 -8.95 -12.01 15.88
N MET A 875 -8.98 -12.96 16.82
CA MET A 875 -10.16 -13.77 17.15
C MET A 875 -10.72 -13.51 18.56
N GLY A 876 -10.10 -12.63 19.34
CA GLY A 876 -10.51 -12.26 20.68
C GLY A 876 -9.35 -12.22 21.68
N VAL A 877 -9.69 -12.04 22.95
CA VAL A 877 -8.72 -11.94 24.06
C VAL A 877 -8.81 -13.16 24.98
N MET A 878 -7.66 -13.61 25.47
CA MET A 878 -7.56 -14.68 26.44
C MET A 878 -6.56 -14.34 27.54
N ARG A 879 -6.71 -14.97 28.71
CA ARG A 879 -5.76 -14.82 29.82
C ARG A 879 -5.38 -16.15 30.46
N SER A 880 -4.20 -16.20 31.05
CA SER A 880 -3.74 -17.33 31.83
C SER A 880 -2.85 -16.87 33.00
N ARG A 881 -2.80 -17.66 34.08
CA ARG A 881 -1.88 -17.45 35.21
C ARG A 881 -0.62 -18.30 35.10
N ASP A 882 -0.70 -19.43 34.40
CA ASP A 882 0.36 -20.45 34.33
C ASP A 882 0.79 -20.79 32.89
N GLY A 883 0.07 -20.30 31.89
CA GLY A 883 0.26 -20.64 30.47
C GLY A 883 -0.29 -22.00 30.08
N GLY A 884 -0.83 -22.76 31.04
CA GLY A 884 -1.43 -24.08 30.83
C GLY A 884 -2.92 -24.00 30.57
N ILE A 885 -3.66 -23.27 31.40
CA ILE A 885 -5.12 -23.08 31.23
C ILE A 885 -5.40 -21.66 30.76
N TRP A 886 -6.07 -21.55 29.61
CA TRP A 886 -6.44 -20.27 29.01
C TRP A 886 -7.94 -20.02 29.14
N HIS A 887 -8.29 -18.88 29.74
CA HIS A 887 -9.66 -18.41 29.85
C HIS A 887 -9.95 -17.41 28.75
N VAL A 888 -11.01 -17.66 27.98
CA VAL A 888 -11.53 -16.72 26.98
C VAL A 888 -12.21 -15.56 27.71
N LEU A 889 -11.90 -14.33 27.29
CA LEU A 889 -12.54 -13.13 27.79
C LEU A 889 -13.65 -12.72 26.83
N THR A 890 -14.87 -12.56 27.36
CA THR A 890 -16.08 -12.29 26.56
C THR A 890 -16.69 -10.94 26.91
N ASP A 891 -17.63 -10.42 26.13
CA ASP A 891 -18.50 -9.33 26.57
C ASP A 891 -19.66 -9.86 27.43
N VAL A 892 -20.55 -8.97 27.86
CA VAL A 892 -21.73 -9.31 28.67
C VAL A 892 -22.72 -10.24 27.95
N ASP A 893 -22.67 -10.27 26.61
CA ASP A 893 -23.54 -11.09 25.76
C ASP A 893 -22.87 -12.43 25.37
N GLY A 894 -21.63 -12.66 25.82
CA GLY A 894 -20.86 -13.88 25.57
C GLY A 894 -20.09 -13.88 24.25
N ASN A 895 -20.05 -12.76 23.52
CA ASN A 895 -19.22 -12.64 22.32
C ASN A 895 -17.74 -12.44 22.69
N ARG A 896 -16.84 -12.67 21.74
CA ARG A 896 -15.39 -12.46 21.91
C ARG A 896 -15.00 -11.11 21.30
N PRO A 897 -14.97 -10.00 22.06
CA PRO A 897 -14.51 -8.74 21.53
C PRO A 897 -13.03 -8.84 21.16
N VAL A 898 -12.68 -8.32 19.99
CA VAL A 898 -11.30 -8.21 19.51
C VAL A 898 -10.74 -6.88 19.99
N MET A 899 -9.72 -6.92 20.84
CA MET A 899 -9.06 -5.71 21.35
C MET A 899 -7.81 -5.40 20.52
N ASP A 900 -7.65 -4.17 20.07
CA ASP A 900 -6.45 -3.72 19.35
C ASP A 900 -5.24 -3.62 20.29
N ARG A 901 -5.46 -3.09 21.50
CA ARG A 901 -4.44 -3.00 22.56
C ARG A 901 -5.02 -3.35 23.92
N ILE A 902 -4.17 -3.84 24.79
CA ILE A 902 -4.50 -4.13 26.19
C ILE A 902 -3.47 -3.47 27.11
N THR A 903 -3.93 -3.01 28.26
CA THR A 903 -3.08 -2.38 29.27
C THR A 903 -3.64 -2.62 30.66
N VAL A 904 -2.84 -2.42 31.69
CA VAL A 904 -3.23 -2.60 33.08
C VAL A 904 -2.84 -1.36 33.88
N ASP A 905 -3.75 -0.92 34.75
CA ASP A 905 -3.47 0.08 35.77
C ASP A 905 -3.85 -0.48 37.14
N GLY A 906 -2.83 -0.74 37.97
CA GLY A 906 -2.98 -1.48 39.23
C GLY A 906 -3.51 -2.90 39.01
N MET A 907 -4.71 -3.20 39.52
CA MET A 907 -5.35 -4.52 39.36
C MET A 907 -6.38 -4.56 38.22
N ALA A 908 -6.62 -3.43 37.55
CA ALA A 908 -7.64 -3.33 36.50
C ALA A 908 -7.01 -3.49 35.12
N ALA A 909 -7.50 -4.46 34.34
CA ALA A 909 -7.14 -4.61 32.94
C ALA A 909 -8.14 -3.86 32.05
N TYR A 910 -7.60 -3.19 31.03
CA TYR A 910 -8.35 -2.42 30.05
C TYR A 910 -8.01 -2.92 28.64
N GLY A 911 -9.02 -2.97 27.79
CA GLY A 911 -8.90 -3.28 26.37
C GLY A 911 -9.47 -2.14 25.55
N VAL A 912 -8.89 -1.88 24.39
CA VAL A 912 -9.39 -0.86 23.46
C VAL A 912 -9.60 -1.46 22.08
N CYS A 913 -10.70 -1.09 21.43
CA CYS A 913 -10.99 -1.38 20.03
C CYS A 913 -11.79 -0.21 19.43
N ASN A 914 -12.11 -0.26 18.13
CA ASN A 914 -12.95 0.77 17.48
C ASN A 914 -14.24 1.05 18.25
N GLY A 915 -14.87 0.00 18.83
CA GLY A 915 -16.08 0.13 19.66
C GLY A 915 -15.91 0.89 20.98
N GLY A 916 -14.69 1.23 21.40
CA GLY A 916 -14.40 2.03 22.59
C GLY A 916 -13.40 1.37 23.56
N VAL A 917 -13.41 1.83 24.81
CA VAL A 917 -12.57 1.25 25.89
C VAL A 917 -13.43 0.37 26.78
N TYR A 918 -12.91 -0.80 27.10
CA TYR A 918 -13.53 -1.81 27.93
C TYR A 918 -12.67 -2.08 29.16
N ARG A 919 -13.31 -2.29 30.29
CA ARG A 919 -12.68 -2.74 31.54
C ARG A 919 -13.05 -4.20 31.78
N LEU A 920 -12.05 -5.00 32.15
CA LEU A 920 -12.25 -6.40 32.49
C LEU A 920 -12.76 -6.53 33.93
N ASP A 921 -13.85 -7.28 34.10
CA ASP A 921 -14.21 -7.86 35.37
C ASP A 921 -13.49 -9.21 35.55
N ASN A 922 -12.57 -9.24 36.50
CA ASN A 922 -11.73 -10.40 36.77
C ASN A 922 -12.49 -11.58 37.40
N GLU A 923 -13.66 -11.36 38.00
CA GLU A 923 -14.45 -12.44 38.61
C GLU A 923 -15.26 -13.18 37.55
N THR A 924 -15.83 -12.42 36.60
CA THR A 924 -16.72 -12.95 35.57
C THR A 924 -16.02 -13.25 34.24
N ASN A 925 -14.78 -12.77 34.04
CA ASN A 925 -14.07 -12.77 32.74
C ASN A 925 -14.83 -12.00 31.65
N THR A 926 -15.59 -10.97 32.03
CA THR A 926 -16.39 -10.19 31.09
C THR A 926 -15.84 -8.78 30.90
N TRP A 927 -15.87 -8.31 29.67
CA TRP A 927 -15.55 -6.95 29.27
C TRP A 927 -16.78 -6.07 29.39
N LYS A 928 -16.64 -4.96 30.11
CA LYS A 928 -17.66 -3.92 30.21
C LYS A 928 -17.16 -2.65 29.54
N GLN A 929 -17.93 -2.14 28.58
CA GLN A 929 -17.61 -0.85 27.94
C GLN A 929 -17.69 0.28 28.97
N ILE A 930 -16.67 1.13 29.00
CA ILE A 930 -16.56 2.26 29.93
C ILE A 930 -16.22 3.59 29.25
N ALA A 931 -15.83 3.56 27.97
CA ALA A 931 -15.68 4.75 27.15
C ALA A 931 -16.36 4.52 25.79
N PRO A 932 -16.86 5.58 25.14
CA PRO A 932 -17.57 5.48 23.87
C PRO A 932 -16.65 5.06 22.73
N GLU A 933 -17.27 4.76 21.59
CA GLU A 933 -16.62 4.45 20.32
C GLU A 933 -15.50 5.44 19.97
N LEU A 934 -14.42 4.91 19.40
CA LEU A 934 -13.29 5.71 18.96
C LEU A 934 -13.52 6.20 17.53
N PRO A 935 -13.09 7.42 17.21
CA PRO A 935 -13.12 7.91 15.83
C PRO A 935 -12.13 7.17 14.91
N HIS A 936 -11.10 6.53 15.48
CA HIS A 936 -10.00 5.90 14.75
C HIS A 936 -9.45 4.67 15.49
N THR A 937 -8.85 3.74 14.75
CA THR A 937 -8.19 2.56 15.31
C THR A 937 -6.98 2.93 16.18
N ALA A 938 -6.89 2.29 17.35
CA ALA A 938 -5.83 2.51 18.31
C ALA A 938 -4.52 1.85 17.86
N THR A 939 -3.44 2.63 17.76
CA THR A 939 -2.09 2.11 17.54
C THR A 939 -1.35 1.83 18.84
N SER A 940 -1.70 2.55 19.90
CA SER A 940 -1.17 2.37 21.25
C SER A 940 -2.18 2.81 22.30
N PHE A 941 -2.06 2.29 23.52
CA PHE A 941 -2.98 2.56 24.61
C PHE A 941 -2.22 2.71 25.92
N ALA A 942 -2.46 3.83 26.63
CA ALA A 942 -1.97 4.03 27.98
C ALA A 942 -3.09 4.52 28.89
N VAL A 943 -3.02 4.12 30.17
CA VAL A 943 -3.95 4.53 31.22
C VAL A 943 -3.16 5.24 32.29
N ASN A 944 -3.73 6.33 32.80
CA ASN A 944 -3.20 7.02 33.96
C ASN A 944 -4.35 7.35 34.91
N SER A 945 -4.53 6.53 35.95
CA SER A 945 -5.63 6.67 36.91
C SER A 945 -6.99 6.60 36.20
N ASN A 946 -7.65 7.75 36.00
CA ASN A 946 -8.97 7.84 35.35
C ASN A 946 -8.92 8.43 33.94
N THR A 947 -7.72 8.61 33.40
CA THR A 947 -7.52 9.17 32.06
C THR A 947 -7.04 8.08 31.11
N PHE A 948 -7.72 7.94 29.97
CA PHE A 948 -7.35 7.05 28.88
C PHE A 948 -6.67 7.86 27.77
N TYR A 949 -5.52 7.39 27.32
CA TYR A 949 -4.77 7.96 26.20
C TYR A 949 -4.66 6.95 25.08
N ILE A 950 -5.20 7.29 23.91
CA ILE A 950 -5.15 6.46 22.71
C ILE A 950 -4.23 7.12 21.70
N GLY A 951 -3.14 6.44 21.35
CA GLY A 951 -2.36 6.79 20.18
C GLY A 951 -3.06 6.29 18.94
N THR A 952 -3.04 7.09 17.89
CA THR A 952 -3.71 6.75 16.62
C THR A 952 -2.72 6.74 15.47
N GLN A 953 -3.13 6.14 14.35
CA GLN A 953 -2.26 6.11 13.18
C GLN A 953 -2.07 7.51 12.56
N GLN A 954 -3.09 8.36 12.64
CA GLN A 954 -3.21 9.57 11.83
C GLN A 954 -3.84 10.76 12.56
N ASN A 955 -4.06 10.72 13.87
CA ASN A 955 -4.73 11.77 14.65
C ASN A 955 -4.07 11.98 16.01
N GLY A 956 -2.75 11.76 16.11
CA GLY A 956 -2.01 12.01 17.35
C GLY A 956 -2.55 11.19 18.52
N VAL A 957 -2.76 11.85 19.66
CA VAL A 957 -3.27 11.25 20.89
C VAL A 957 -4.69 11.75 21.19
N LEU A 958 -5.59 10.82 21.50
CA LEU A 958 -6.92 11.11 22.02
C LEU A 958 -6.93 10.89 23.53
N ARG A 959 -7.59 11.78 24.26
CA ARG A 959 -7.77 11.70 25.70
C ARG A 959 -9.25 11.52 26.05
N PHE A 960 -9.54 10.61 26.97
CA PHE A 960 -10.84 10.52 27.62
C PHE A 960 -10.65 10.52 29.13
N GLN A 961 -11.33 11.46 29.80
CA GLN A 961 -11.37 11.52 31.25
C GLN A 961 -12.65 10.83 31.73
N ARG A 962 -12.52 9.84 32.60
CA ARG A 962 -13.68 9.23 33.26
C ARG A 962 -14.16 10.12 34.40
N ASP A 963 -15.44 10.44 34.38
CA ASP A 963 -16.16 10.94 35.56
C ASP A 963 -16.47 9.71 36.43
N ASP A 964 -15.92 9.65 37.65
CA ASP A 964 -16.12 8.54 38.58
C ASP A 964 -17.54 8.43 39.13
#